data_AF-A0A544YMH3-F1
#
_entry.id   AF-A0A544YMH3-F1
#
_cell.length_a   1.000
_cell.length_b   1.000
_cell.length_c   1.000
_cell.angle_alpha   90.00
_cell.angle_beta   90.00
_cell.angle_gamma   90.00
#
_symmetry.space_group_name_H-M   'P 1'
#
loop_
_entity.id
_entity.type
_entity.pdbx_description
1 polymer ?
#
loop_
_entity_poly.entity_id
_entity_poly.type
_entity_poly.pdbx_seq_one_letter_code
_entity_poly.pdbx_strand_id
1 'polypeptide(L)'
;MTEQHDRNPYGGPTPPQPSTPPSPTPPQYPHQYPHQYPHQYPHQYPHQYPHGPGQPVHGQPVYGQPAYGQPGGQGQWGQPTSSGQTGPGPQAPAPPAYGPPGQSPPWGPGAPGAPAPYGRPGQGQPSQGQPSQGQPSQGQPGQGRPQGQPGQGYPGSPYPQQSWPQPQPQPQPGYPGQQAYPGMQGYPGQGYPGQGYPGQGYGAPGQPAQGLPQPQAQPQAPAGKGKTALFVVLGLVVLLAVGAGTAWFVAGGGSGSGSGGGPGGGEGVWAVPLASADSMDFTQGLAFASWLTDKSVIRVQRDGVLAYDLASGKRAWGAPSPGDQLCGATAELANGKGAVAYGSDQLCDHLAGVDVTTGKITWKIKIPAEKSRLANSLNVPQIMSAGDIAVVYANDVLSGYQVSNGAKKWTARLPDGCHIKDVNAAPARVALLLDCTFEGSGNFVQALDPKSGAPKWRYKMGDFSLMALMLSADPVIVRQEDGDKNTFTALDDRGGKLSEFTTGKVDMLAMNTVAFVDGLFEQRRYAVHGDRLYLMTFPENVPGKARSGDKALAFDLKTGKQVWESSGTQPTMLNPVRADDHGLLALEAGDWRDLPPRLVRLDAATGKAAEVATLPMEYGTEGDDARVFERNGAVVIVPWTPVAVKHAVVYVQTKES
;
A
#
# COMPACT_ATOMS: atom_id res chain seq x y z
N MET A 1 -0.72 28.91 69.57
CA MET A 1 -0.14 28.83 70.92
C MET A 1 -0.52 27.45 71.44
N THR A 2 0.32 26.44 71.27
CA THR A 2 1.52 26.11 72.08
C THR A 2 1.13 25.50 73.45
N GLU A 3 1.77 24.45 74.00
CA GLU A 3 3.01 23.73 73.63
C GLU A 3 3.10 22.34 74.34
N GLN A 4 3.87 21.38 73.79
CA GLN A 4 4.78 20.44 74.53
C GLN A 4 4.21 19.42 75.57
N HIS A 5 4.95 18.43 76.13
CA HIS A 5 6.30 17.86 75.87
C HIS A 5 6.44 16.38 76.35
N ASP A 6 7.33 15.63 75.69
CA ASP A 6 8.34 14.67 76.22
C ASP A 6 8.04 13.31 76.90
N ARG A 7 9.17 12.59 77.13
CA ARG A 7 9.38 11.15 77.32
C ARG A 7 9.80 10.81 78.76
N ASN A 8 9.82 9.52 79.11
CA ASN A 8 10.65 8.99 80.20
C ASN A 8 11.03 7.48 79.96
N PRO A 9 11.86 6.77 80.78
CA PRO A 9 13.22 6.44 80.30
C PRO A 9 13.82 5.04 80.69
N TYR A 10 15.11 4.85 80.33
CA TYR A 10 16.17 4.00 80.94
C TYR A 10 16.02 2.46 81.12
N GLY A 11 17.06 1.72 80.72
CA GLY A 11 17.36 0.34 81.20
C GLY A 11 18.31 -0.50 80.32
N GLY A 12 19.54 -0.82 80.79
CA GLY A 12 20.54 -1.71 80.16
C GLY A 12 21.77 -1.90 81.10
N PRO A 13 22.90 -2.53 80.70
CA PRO A 13 23.31 -3.20 79.44
C PRO A 13 23.34 -4.76 79.61
N THR A 14 24.30 -5.67 79.27
CA THR A 14 25.69 -5.80 78.70
C THR A 14 25.97 -7.33 78.48
N PRO A 15 27.10 -7.88 77.94
CA PRO A 15 28.16 -7.39 77.04
C PRO A 15 28.29 -8.30 75.74
N PRO A 16 29.43 -8.76 75.15
CA PRO A 16 29.65 -8.52 73.69
C PRO A 16 30.16 -9.67 72.77
N GLN A 17 30.04 -9.43 71.43
CA GLN A 17 30.87 -9.98 70.33
C GLN A 17 30.74 -11.51 70.00
N PRO A 18 31.13 -12.02 68.80
CA PRO A 18 32.06 -11.47 67.78
C PRO A 18 31.46 -11.09 66.41
N SER A 19 32.34 -10.70 65.48
CA SER A 19 32.06 -10.09 64.17
C SER A 19 32.23 -11.01 62.96
N THR A 20 31.61 -10.64 61.83
CA THR A 20 31.78 -11.23 60.48
C THR A 20 31.90 -10.11 59.43
N PRO A 21 32.46 -10.38 58.23
CA PRO A 21 33.09 -9.34 57.40
C PRO A 21 32.13 -8.53 56.49
N PRO A 22 32.56 -7.35 56.01
CA PRO A 22 31.78 -6.50 55.10
C PRO A 22 31.74 -7.04 53.65
N SER A 23 30.62 -6.81 52.97
CA SER A 23 30.45 -7.08 51.53
C SER A 23 31.29 -6.14 50.65
N PRO A 24 31.75 -6.58 49.46
CA PRO A 24 32.58 -5.76 48.57
C PRO A 24 31.79 -4.65 47.88
N THR A 25 32.41 -3.47 47.77
CA THR A 25 31.87 -2.29 47.06
C THR A 25 31.96 -2.47 45.54
N PRO A 26 30.90 -2.17 44.76
CA PRO A 26 30.99 -2.12 43.30
C PRO A 26 31.83 -0.90 42.84
N PRO A 27 32.58 -1.01 41.72
CA PRO A 27 33.43 0.07 41.22
C PRO A 27 32.60 1.21 40.60
N GLN A 28 32.99 2.45 40.86
CA GLN A 28 32.43 3.62 40.18
C GLN A 28 33.09 3.83 38.82
N TYR A 29 32.28 4.17 37.81
CA TYR A 29 32.72 4.77 36.56
C TYR A 29 32.00 6.11 36.35
N PRO A 30 32.65 7.13 35.75
CA PRO A 30 32.17 8.50 35.81
C PRO A 30 31.00 8.79 34.87
N HIS A 31 30.04 9.59 35.33
CA HIS A 31 28.94 10.09 34.51
C HIS A 31 29.42 11.13 33.48
N GLN A 32 28.99 10.98 32.24
CA GLN A 32 28.61 12.10 31.39
C GLN A 32 27.21 11.81 30.80
N TYR A 33 26.26 12.71 31.03
CA TYR A 33 24.93 12.68 30.43
C TYR A 33 24.97 13.29 29.02
N PRO A 34 23.99 12.98 28.16
CA PRO A 34 22.92 13.97 28.02
C PRO A 34 21.49 13.41 28.08
N HIS A 35 20.63 14.19 28.73
CA HIS A 35 19.17 14.35 28.58
C HIS A 35 18.30 13.17 28.10
N GLN A 36 17.42 12.73 29.00
CA GLN A 36 16.20 11.99 28.68
C GLN A 36 15.22 12.88 27.90
N TYR A 37 14.51 12.29 26.93
CA TYR A 37 13.29 12.86 26.33
C TYR A 37 12.17 11.81 26.32
N PRO A 38 10.95 12.14 26.80
CA PRO A 38 9.80 11.25 26.70
C PRO A 38 9.12 11.41 25.33
N HIS A 39 9.17 10.38 24.48
CA HIS A 39 8.42 10.36 23.23
C HIS A 39 6.93 10.05 23.48
N GLN A 40 6.15 11.11 23.71
CA GLN A 40 4.72 11.11 23.38
C GLN A 40 4.54 11.76 22.01
N TYR A 41 4.04 11.01 21.03
CA TYR A 41 3.62 11.56 19.74
C TYR A 41 2.11 11.81 19.75
N PRO A 42 1.63 13.07 19.68
CA PRO A 42 0.21 13.36 19.54
C PRO A 42 -0.21 13.24 18.07
N HIS A 43 -1.03 12.22 17.75
CA HIS A 43 -1.77 12.23 16.48
C HIS A 43 -2.80 13.36 16.50
N GLN A 44 -2.59 14.40 15.70
CA GLN A 44 -3.53 15.51 15.57
C GLN A 44 -4.50 15.29 14.39
N TYR A 45 -5.71 14.85 14.71
CA TYR A 45 -6.88 15.02 13.84
C TYR A 45 -8.01 15.71 14.64
N PRO A 46 -8.68 16.74 14.10
CA PRO A 46 -9.59 17.59 14.87
C PRO A 46 -11.03 17.06 14.88
N HIS A 47 -11.41 16.29 15.92
CA HIS A 47 -12.81 15.96 16.17
C HIS A 47 -13.29 16.44 17.55
N GLN A 48 -14.35 17.24 17.53
CA GLN A 48 -15.08 17.67 18.72
C GLN A 48 -16.12 16.60 19.09
N TYR A 49 -16.16 16.19 20.36
CA TYR A 49 -17.21 15.33 20.91
C TYR A 49 -17.82 15.98 22.17
N PRO A 50 -19.15 16.13 22.27
CA PRO A 50 -19.82 16.45 23.52
C PRO A 50 -19.95 15.20 24.42
N HIS A 51 -19.83 15.39 25.74
CA HIS A 51 -19.81 14.28 26.71
C HIS A 51 -21.20 13.70 27.05
N GLY A 52 -21.20 12.44 27.50
CA GLY A 52 -22.36 11.75 28.09
C GLY A 52 -22.66 12.15 29.55
N PRO A 53 -23.75 11.63 30.15
CA PRO A 53 -24.40 12.25 31.31
C PRO A 53 -24.07 11.65 32.69
N GLY A 54 -24.20 12.48 33.72
CA GLY A 54 -24.24 12.10 35.14
C GLY A 54 -24.81 13.25 36.00
N GLN A 55 -25.76 12.94 36.89
CA GLN A 55 -26.51 13.89 37.76
C GLN A 55 -26.17 13.62 39.26
N PRO A 56 -26.59 14.42 40.29
CA PRO A 56 -27.86 15.18 40.35
C PRO A 56 -27.97 16.51 41.19
N VAL A 57 -29.12 17.18 40.99
CA VAL A 57 -29.89 18.19 41.81
C VAL A 57 -29.39 19.61 42.18
N HIS A 58 -30.39 20.52 42.14
CA HIS A 58 -30.63 21.80 42.85
C HIS A 58 -29.95 23.11 42.42
N GLY A 59 -30.75 24.00 41.81
CA GLY A 59 -30.47 25.44 41.64
C GLY A 59 -31.34 26.10 40.54
N GLN A 60 -32.31 26.95 40.91
CA GLN A 60 -33.06 27.84 40.01
C GLN A 60 -32.69 29.32 40.33
N PRO A 61 -32.89 30.32 39.44
CA PRO A 61 -34.15 30.60 38.72
C PRO A 61 -34.04 31.04 37.23
N VAL A 62 -35.20 31.37 36.67
CA VAL A 62 -35.49 31.70 35.24
C VAL A 62 -35.41 33.20 34.96
N TYR A 63 -34.95 33.61 33.75
CA TYR A 63 -35.36 34.87 33.10
C TYR A 63 -35.32 34.82 31.55
N GLY A 64 -36.41 35.27 30.92
CA GLY A 64 -36.43 36.07 29.67
C GLY A 64 -36.02 35.45 28.32
N GLN A 65 -36.99 35.28 27.40
CA GLN A 65 -36.76 35.43 25.95
C GLN A 65 -36.80 36.93 25.56
N PRO A 66 -36.34 37.30 24.35
CA PRO A 66 -37.31 37.50 23.26
C PRO A 66 -36.91 36.84 21.92
N ALA A 67 -37.84 36.76 20.98
CA ALA A 67 -37.69 36.00 19.72
C ALA A 67 -37.94 36.85 18.46
N TYR A 68 -37.25 36.48 17.38
CA TYR A 68 -37.52 36.80 15.98
C TYR A 68 -37.15 35.55 15.15
N GLY A 69 -37.78 35.16 14.05
CA GLY A 69 -38.95 35.72 13.37
C GLY A 69 -38.85 35.56 11.85
N GLN A 70 -39.34 34.45 11.28
CA GLN A 70 -39.39 34.20 9.82
C GLN A 70 -40.71 33.52 9.38
N PRO A 71 -41.13 33.61 8.10
CA PRO A 71 -42.55 33.54 7.74
C PRO A 71 -43.03 32.25 7.02
N GLY A 72 -44.18 31.75 7.49
CA GLY A 72 -45.38 31.38 6.70
C GLY A 72 -45.29 30.55 5.41
N GLY A 73 -45.83 29.32 5.45
CA GLY A 73 -46.07 28.46 4.28
C GLY A 73 -47.15 27.40 4.53
N GLN A 74 -48.42 27.78 4.36
CA GLN A 74 -49.65 27.07 4.77
C GLN A 74 -49.84 25.64 4.24
N GLY A 75 -50.45 24.77 5.06
CA GLY A 75 -51.06 23.48 4.67
C GLY A 75 -51.78 22.83 5.87
N GLN A 76 -53.04 22.39 5.72
CA GLN A 76 -53.91 21.96 6.83
C GLN A 76 -54.55 20.57 6.61
N TRP A 77 -55.15 20.04 7.69
CA TRP A 77 -55.95 18.80 7.80
C TRP A 77 -55.14 17.48 7.78
N GLY A 78 -55.33 16.52 8.69
CA GLY A 78 -56.14 16.50 9.92
C GLY A 78 -56.12 15.13 10.61
N GLN A 79 -56.28 15.06 11.94
CA GLN A 79 -56.37 13.81 12.73
C GLN A 79 -57.37 13.95 13.90
N PRO A 80 -57.99 12.84 14.34
CA PRO A 80 -58.51 12.69 15.69
C PRO A 80 -57.91 11.47 16.44
N THR A 81 -57.03 11.77 17.39
CA THR A 81 -56.93 11.19 18.75
C THR A 81 -57.29 9.73 19.04
N SER A 82 -56.33 9.00 19.64
CA SER A 82 -56.56 7.75 20.41
C SER A 82 -56.62 8.01 21.92
N SER A 83 -57.43 7.24 22.68
CA SER A 83 -57.42 7.26 24.15
C SER A 83 -58.03 6.00 24.78
N GLY A 84 -57.51 5.58 25.94
CA GLY A 84 -58.22 4.71 26.91
C GLY A 84 -57.81 3.22 26.92
N GLN A 85 -57.16 2.78 27.99
CA GLN A 85 -57.01 1.37 28.37
C GLN A 85 -57.83 1.08 29.64
N THR A 86 -58.51 -0.06 29.69
CA THR A 86 -58.83 -0.79 30.94
C THR A 86 -58.99 -2.30 30.65
N GLY A 87 -58.56 -3.15 31.58
CA GLY A 87 -58.90 -4.58 31.64
C GLY A 87 -59.93 -4.87 32.75
N PRO A 88 -60.16 -6.12 33.19
CA PRO A 88 -59.39 -7.36 32.93
C PRO A 88 -60.21 -8.48 32.21
N GLY A 89 -59.61 -9.68 32.07
CA GLY A 89 -60.24 -10.89 31.47
C GLY A 89 -61.16 -11.68 32.43
N PRO A 90 -61.48 -12.97 32.15
CA PRO A 90 -60.48 -13.99 31.78
C PRO A 90 -60.93 -15.02 30.69
N GLN A 91 -60.12 -16.09 30.54
CA GLN A 91 -60.38 -17.39 29.90
C GLN A 91 -60.41 -17.48 28.36
N ALA A 92 -59.49 -18.31 27.84
CA ALA A 92 -59.46 -18.79 26.47
C ALA A 92 -59.28 -20.33 26.47
N PRO A 93 -59.91 -21.08 25.54
CA PRO A 93 -59.58 -22.48 25.25
C PRO A 93 -58.40 -22.57 24.27
N ALA A 94 -57.52 -23.56 24.45
CA ALA A 94 -56.39 -23.83 23.57
C ALA A 94 -56.76 -24.77 22.40
N PRO A 95 -56.03 -24.74 21.26
CA PRO A 95 -56.18 -25.73 20.19
C PRO A 95 -55.55 -27.08 20.57
N PRO A 96 -56.12 -28.23 20.11
CA PRO A 96 -55.55 -29.55 20.36
C PRO A 96 -54.38 -29.89 19.41
N ALA A 97 -53.53 -30.83 19.83
CA ALA A 97 -52.39 -31.37 19.10
C ALA A 97 -52.32 -32.92 19.27
N TYR A 98 -51.19 -33.54 18.89
CA TYR A 98 -50.93 -35.00 18.80
C TYR A 98 -51.64 -35.70 17.61
N GLY A 99 -51.15 -36.83 17.07
CA GLY A 99 -49.99 -37.66 17.45
C GLY A 99 -49.52 -38.61 16.31
N PRO A 100 -48.53 -39.50 16.56
CA PRO A 100 -47.75 -40.19 15.51
C PRO A 100 -48.32 -41.55 15.02
N PRO A 101 -47.84 -42.08 13.86
CA PRO A 101 -48.22 -43.39 13.33
C PRO A 101 -47.51 -44.59 14.02
N GLY A 102 -48.13 -45.77 13.94
CA GLY A 102 -47.70 -47.01 14.62
C GLY A 102 -47.29 -48.19 13.70
N GLN A 103 -46.85 -49.29 14.32
CA GLN A 103 -46.20 -50.47 13.71
C GLN A 103 -47.24 -51.56 13.30
N SER A 104 -46.97 -52.50 12.37
CA SER A 104 -46.13 -53.70 12.58
C SER A 104 -46.09 -54.61 11.31
N PRO A 105 -45.19 -55.63 11.22
CA PRO A 105 -44.85 -56.36 9.98
C PRO A 105 -45.37 -57.85 9.97
N PRO A 106 -45.03 -58.72 8.97
CA PRO A 106 -43.72 -59.40 8.94
C PRO A 106 -43.13 -59.72 7.54
N TRP A 107 -41.79 -59.81 7.48
CA TRP A 107 -40.92 -60.77 6.73
C TRP A 107 -39.50 -60.16 6.57
N GLY A 108 -38.47 -61.00 6.57
CA GLY A 108 -37.05 -60.62 6.39
C GLY A 108 -36.18 -61.89 6.42
N PRO A 109 -34.87 -61.82 6.72
CA PRO A 109 -33.98 -60.65 6.77
C PRO A 109 -32.69 -60.84 5.92
N GLY A 110 -31.91 -59.77 5.71
CA GLY A 110 -30.57 -59.85 5.11
C GLY A 110 -29.76 -58.58 5.34
N ALA A 111 -28.63 -58.68 6.05
CA ALA A 111 -27.80 -57.53 6.42
C ALA A 111 -26.65 -57.27 5.41
N PRO A 112 -26.22 -56.02 5.23
CA PRO A 112 -25.17 -55.67 4.27
C PRO A 112 -23.75 -55.88 4.83
N GLY A 113 -22.80 -56.12 3.95
CA GLY A 113 -21.37 -56.22 4.28
C GLY A 113 -20.48 -55.59 3.20
N ALA A 114 -19.29 -55.17 3.61
CA ALA A 114 -18.21 -54.60 2.78
C ALA A 114 -16.86 -54.97 3.45
N PRO A 115 -15.68 -54.71 2.85
CA PRO A 115 -15.34 -54.45 1.43
C PRO A 115 -14.23 -55.40 0.88
N ALA A 116 -14.10 -55.54 -0.45
CA ALA A 116 -12.97 -56.21 -1.13
C ALA A 116 -12.86 -55.78 -2.62
N PRO A 117 -11.80 -56.12 -3.41
CA PRO A 117 -10.65 -55.23 -3.55
C PRO A 117 -10.13 -54.98 -4.99
N TYR A 118 -9.13 -54.08 -5.09
CA TYR A 118 -8.21 -53.76 -6.21
C TYR A 118 -8.36 -54.45 -7.59
N GLY A 119 -8.53 -53.62 -8.63
CA GLY A 119 -8.21 -53.93 -10.04
C GLY A 119 -7.31 -52.83 -10.65
N ARG A 120 -6.40 -53.19 -11.57
CA ARG A 120 -5.42 -52.26 -12.16
C ARG A 120 -5.97 -51.48 -13.37
N PRO A 121 -5.53 -50.22 -13.62
CA PRO A 121 -5.84 -49.49 -14.85
C PRO A 121 -5.08 -50.06 -16.06
N GLY A 122 -5.77 -50.16 -17.20
CA GLY A 122 -5.18 -50.49 -18.50
C GLY A 122 -4.67 -49.25 -19.24
N GLN A 123 -3.60 -49.40 -20.03
CA GLN A 123 -3.00 -48.30 -20.80
C GLN A 123 -3.68 -48.13 -22.15
N GLY A 124 -4.04 -46.89 -22.51
CA GLY A 124 -4.45 -46.51 -23.86
C GLY A 124 -3.36 -45.70 -24.57
N GLN A 125 -2.94 -46.13 -25.76
CA GLN A 125 -1.95 -45.40 -26.56
C GLN A 125 -2.62 -44.30 -27.40
N PRO A 126 -2.03 -43.09 -27.52
CA PRO A 126 -2.47 -42.09 -28.48
C PRO A 126 -2.01 -42.45 -29.90
N SER A 127 -2.93 -42.51 -30.85
CA SER A 127 -2.63 -42.70 -32.26
C SER A 127 -2.19 -41.39 -32.94
N GLN A 128 -1.17 -41.47 -33.80
CA GLN A 128 -0.65 -40.32 -34.54
C GLN A 128 -1.46 -40.09 -35.82
N GLY A 129 -1.85 -38.84 -36.09
CA GLY A 129 -2.39 -38.41 -37.38
C GLY A 129 -1.42 -37.48 -38.09
N GLN A 130 -1.01 -37.81 -39.32
CA GLN A 130 -0.17 -36.95 -40.15
C GLN A 130 -1.02 -35.94 -40.96
N PRO A 131 -0.52 -34.72 -41.21
CA PRO A 131 -1.23 -33.71 -41.99
C PRO A 131 -1.13 -33.98 -43.50
N SER A 132 -2.24 -33.82 -44.22
CA SER A 132 -2.28 -33.80 -45.69
C SER A 132 -1.94 -32.40 -46.24
N GLN A 133 -1.23 -32.36 -47.35
CA GLN A 133 -0.84 -31.11 -48.03
C GLN A 133 -1.85 -30.73 -49.12
N GLY A 134 -2.09 -29.43 -49.30
CA GLY A 134 -2.81 -28.87 -50.45
C GLY A 134 -2.07 -27.64 -50.99
N GLN A 135 -1.81 -27.61 -52.30
CA GLN A 135 -1.07 -26.53 -52.96
C GLN A 135 -2.01 -25.44 -53.54
N PRO A 136 -1.51 -24.20 -53.75
CA PRO A 136 -2.33 -23.06 -54.11
C PRO A 136 -2.62 -22.97 -55.62
N SER A 137 -3.78 -22.41 -55.98
CA SER A 137 -4.12 -21.98 -57.34
C SER A 137 -3.69 -20.53 -57.58
N GLN A 138 -3.24 -20.23 -58.81
CA GLN A 138 -2.86 -18.89 -59.26
C GLN A 138 -3.97 -18.24 -60.09
N GLY A 139 -4.04 -16.90 -60.07
CA GLY A 139 -4.85 -16.11 -60.98
C GLY A 139 -4.22 -14.72 -61.19
N GLN A 140 -4.04 -14.31 -62.45
CA GLN A 140 -3.42 -13.04 -62.83
C GLN A 140 -4.42 -12.11 -63.58
N PRO A 141 -4.10 -10.81 -63.75
CA PRO A 141 -5.13 -9.76 -63.82
C PRO A 141 -5.63 -9.41 -65.23
N GLY A 142 -6.81 -8.78 -65.28
CA GLY A 142 -7.37 -8.11 -66.46
C GLY A 142 -7.50 -6.59 -66.26
N GLN A 143 -7.35 -5.83 -67.35
CA GLN A 143 -7.50 -4.36 -67.40
C GLN A 143 -8.67 -3.97 -68.32
N GLY A 144 -9.33 -2.82 -68.09
CA GLY A 144 -10.26 -2.25 -69.08
C GLY A 144 -11.29 -1.23 -68.56
N ARG A 145 -11.39 -0.09 -69.26
CA ARG A 145 -12.51 0.89 -69.30
C ARG A 145 -12.91 1.03 -70.81
N PRO A 146 -13.77 1.97 -71.33
CA PRO A 146 -14.49 3.12 -70.73
C PRO A 146 -15.94 3.37 -71.29
N GLN A 147 -16.43 4.62 -71.18
CA GLN A 147 -17.64 5.25 -71.76
C GLN A 147 -18.99 4.97 -71.03
N GLY A 148 -19.95 5.91 -70.94
CA GLY A 148 -19.98 7.30 -71.45
C GLY A 148 -21.01 8.23 -70.75
N GLN A 149 -20.96 9.52 -71.07
CA GLN A 149 -21.80 10.65 -70.58
C GLN A 149 -22.97 10.96 -71.58
N PRO A 150 -23.88 11.98 -71.43
CA PRO A 150 -23.80 13.22 -70.61
C PRO A 150 -25.09 13.73 -69.90
N GLY A 151 -24.95 14.85 -69.17
CA GLY A 151 -26.04 15.75 -68.74
C GLY A 151 -25.48 17.09 -68.20
N GLN A 152 -26.10 18.23 -68.54
CA GLN A 152 -25.68 19.62 -68.18
C GLN A 152 -26.85 20.36 -67.49
N GLY A 153 -26.70 21.41 -66.68
CA GLY A 153 -25.53 22.13 -66.12
C GLY A 153 -25.80 22.53 -64.65
N TYR A 154 -25.50 23.72 -64.09
CA TYR A 154 -24.74 24.90 -64.55
C TYR A 154 -24.25 25.72 -63.30
N PRO A 155 -23.83 27.03 -63.31
CA PRO A 155 -22.78 27.48 -62.38
C PRO A 155 -23.21 28.36 -61.16
N GLY A 156 -22.30 28.43 -60.17
CA GLY A 156 -22.27 29.44 -59.10
C GLY A 156 -20.82 29.70 -58.62
N SER A 157 -20.48 30.94 -58.28
CA SER A 157 -19.10 31.40 -58.04
C SER A 157 -18.59 31.17 -56.61
N PRO A 158 -17.26 31.02 -56.40
CA PRO A 158 -16.67 30.98 -55.06
C PRO A 158 -16.50 32.37 -54.44
N TYR A 159 -16.75 32.50 -53.14
CA TYR A 159 -16.40 33.67 -52.33
C TYR A 159 -15.28 33.30 -51.33
N PRO A 160 -14.28 34.17 -51.11
CA PRO A 160 -13.26 33.95 -50.09
C PRO A 160 -13.79 34.33 -48.69
N GLN A 161 -13.48 33.51 -47.67
CA GLN A 161 -13.64 33.93 -46.28
C GLN A 161 -12.32 34.50 -45.73
N GLN A 162 -12.44 35.54 -44.91
CA GLN A 162 -11.33 36.31 -44.36
C GLN A 162 -10.90 35.76 -42.99
N SER A 163 -9.58 35.75 -42.74
CA SER A 163 -9.01 35.46 -41.43
C SER A 163 -9.14 36.67 -40.49
N TRP A 164 -9.70 36.46 -39.30
CA TRP A 164 -9.78 37.48 -38.24
C TRP A 164 -8.62 37.33 -37.22
N PRO A 165 -8.04 38.43 -36.72
CA PRO A 165 -6.90 38.40 -35.79
C PRO A 165 -7.30 38.16 -34.33
N GLN A 166 -6.34 37.72 -33.51
CA GLN A 166 -6.53 37.53 -32.06
C GLN A 166 -6.50 38.85 -31.26
N PRO A 167 -7.19 38.95 -30.11
CA PRO A 167 -7.10 40.10 -29.21
C PRO A 167 -5.82 40.10 -28.37
N GLN A 168 -5.26 41.29 -28.11
CA GLN A 168 -4.23 41.50 -27.08
C GLN A 168 -4.86 41.71 -25.69
N PRO A 169 -4.20 41.34 -24.58
CA PRO A 169 -4.64 41.71 -23.24
C PRO A 169 -4.37 43.19 -22.94
N GLN A 170 -5.32 43.87 -22.29
CA GLN A 170 -5.16 45.25 -21.77
C GLN A 170 -4.75 45.26 -20.28
N PRO A 171 -4.05 46.31 -19.81
CA PRO A 171 -3.67 46.47 -18.41
C PRO A 171 -4.82 46.94 -17.50
N GLN A 172 -4.76 46.58 -16.22
CA GLN A 172 -5.73 46.97 -15.18
C GLN A 172 -5.42 48.38 -14.59
N PRO A 173 -6.43 49.21 -14.27
CA PRO A 173 -6.24 50.48 -13.56
C PRO A 173 -6.07 50.31 -12.04
N GLY A 174 -5.31 51.22 -11.41
CA GLY A 174 -5.13 51.25 -9.94
C GLY A 174 -5.97 52.33 -9.24
N TYR A 175 -6.24 52.13 -7.94
CA TYR A 175 -6.89 53.06 -7.00
C TYR A 175 -6.21 52.94 -5.60
N PRO A 176 -6.43 53.85 -4.63
CA PRO A 176 -5.35 54.34 -3.77
C PRO A 176 -5.34 53.71 -2.38
N GLY A 177 -4.17 53.65 -1.75
CA GLY A 177 -3.99 53.06 -0.42
C GLY A 177 -4.28 54.01 0.76
N GLN A 178 -4.27 53.44 1.97
CA GLN A 178 -4.16 54.19 3.22
C GLN A 178 -3.19 53.51 4.20
N GLN A 179 -2.44 54.37 4.90
CA GLN A 179 -1.89 54.25 6.26
C GLN A 179 -1.10 52.99 6.66
N ALA A 180 0.12 53.23 7.17
CA ALA A 180 0.97 52.25 7.83
C ALA A 180 1.24 52.66 9.29
N TYR A 181 1.57 51.69 10.14
CA TYR A 181 2.20 51.90 11.45
C TYR A 181 3.42 50.95 11.61
N PRO A 182 4.46 51.28 12.41
CA PRO A 182 5.83 50.81 12.15
C PRO A 182 6.43 49.84 13.19
N GLY A 183 7.44 49.06 12.78
CA GLY A 183 8.31 48.28 13.69
C GLY A 183 9.48 47.53 13.02
N MET A 184 10.72 47.93 13.39
CA MET A 184 12.05 47.27 13.32
C MET A 184 12.12 45.74 13.01
N GLN A 185 13.14 45.11 12.37
CA GLN A 185 14.46 45.45 11.76
C GLN A 185 14.98 44.22 10.94
N GLY A 186 16.10 44.19 10.18
CA GLY A 186 17.10 45.23 9.89
C GLY A 186 18.44 44.86 9.18
N TYR A 187 18.80 43.60 8.88
CA TYR A 187 20.15 43.19 8.37
C TYR A 187 20.08 42.07 7.26
N PRO A 188 21.14 41.77 6.45
CA PRO A 188 21.00 41.80 4.99
C PRO A 188 21.50 40.56 4.20
N GLY A 189 20.98 40.37 2.98
CA GLY A 189 21.48 39.39 2.01
C GLY A 189 22.38 40.00 0.94
N GLN A 190 23.45 39.30 0.55
CA GLN A 190 24.28 39.66 -0.61
C GLN A 190 23.66 39.16 -1.92
N GLY A 191 23.76 39.94 -3.00
CA GLY A 191 23.29 39.56 -4.33
C GLY A 191 24.41 39.09 -5.26
N TYR A 192 24.08 38.22 -6.21
CA TYR A 192 24.94 37.83 -7.34
C TYR A 192 24.35 38.36 -8.66
N PRO A 193 25.16 38.90 -9.58
CA PRO A 193 24.69 39.43 -10.86
C PRO A 193 24.60 38.32 -11.94
N GLY A 194 23.54 38.37 -12.75
CA GLY A 194 23.45 37.59 -13.99
C GLY A 194 24.07 38.33 -15.18
N GLN A 195 24.59 37.58 -16.17
CA GLN A 195 25.04 38.12 -17.46
C GLN A 195 24.14 37.63 -18.60
N GLY A 196 23.92 38.49 -19.60
CA GLY A 196 23.07 38.21 -20.76
C GLY A 196 23.86 37.92 -22.04
N TYR A 197 23.17 37.35 -23.03
CA TYR A 197 23.69 37.07 -24.37
C TYR A 197 23.63 38.30 -25.30
N PRO A 198 24.60 38.46 -26.23
CA PRO A 198 24.43 39.16 -27.49
C PRO A 198 24.36 38.19 -28.70
N GLY A 199 23.79 38.66 -29.82
CA GLY A 199 23.46 37.86 -31.01
C GLY A 199 24.47 37.91 -32.18
N GLN A 200 24.04 37.37 -33.32
CA GLN A 200 24.86 37.12 -34.52
C GLN A 200 25.04 38.35 -35.44
N GLY A 201 26.11 38.33 -36.25
CA GLY A 201 26.34 39.23 -37.40
C GLY A 201 27.25 38.56 -38.45
N TYR A 202 27.05 38.87 -39.73
CA TYR A 202 27.75 38.25 -40.87
C TYR A 202 28.88 39.14 -41.42
N GLY A 203 29.97 38.53 -41.89
CA GLY A 203 31.09 39.20 -42.59
C GLY A 203 32.09 38.17 -43.15
N ALA A 204 32.78 38.49 -44.26
CA ALA A 204 33.61 37.54 -45.03
C ALA A 204 35.11 37.98 -45.11
N PRO A 205 36.02 37.39 -45.94
CA PRO A 205 37.13 36.61 -45.40
C PRO A 205 38.55 37.17 -45.68
N GLY A 206 39.55 36.69 -44.93
CA GLY A 206 40.98 37.02 -45.09
C GLY A 206 41.92 35.83 -44.78
N GLN A 207 43.18 35.92 -45.23
CA GLN A 207 44.16 34.79 -45.27
C GLN A 207 45.33 34.89 -44.25
N PRO A 208 46.17 33.85 -44.07
CA PRO A 208 46.91 33.61 -42.81
C PRO A 208 48.45 33.79 -42.84
N ALA A 209 49.05 33.84 -41.64
CA ALA A 209 50.46 33.53 -41.31
C ALA A 209 50.48 32.88 -39.89
N GLN A 210 51.26 31.85 -39.50
CA GLN A 210 52.65 31.35 -39.75
C GLN A 210 53.73 31.88 -38.77
N GLY A 211 54.45 30.93 -38.12
CA GLY A 211 55.54 31.13 -37.12
C GLY A 211 55.09 30.77 -35.68
N LEU A 212 55.52 29.69 -34.98
CA LEU A 212 56.85 29.12 -34.62
C LEU A 212 57.54 29.83 -33.42
N PRO A 213 58.34 29.15 -32.56
CA PRO A 213 57.92 28.07 -31.65
C PRO A 213 58.45 28.24 -30.19
N GLN A 214 58.37 27.19 -29.35
CA GLN A 214 58.80 27.15 -27.94
C GLN A 214 60.31 27.39 -27.69
N PRO A 215 60.68 27.65 -26.42
CA PRO A 215 61.59 26.71 -25.73
C PRO A 215 60.94 25.97 -24.53
N GLN A 216 61.41 24.75 -24.25
CA GLN A 216 61.06 23.97 -23.06
C GLN A 216 62.08 24.19 -21.93
N ALA A 217 61.65 23.95 -20.67
CA ALA A 217 62.53 23.69 -19.54
C ALA A 217 62.00 22.50 -18.73
N GLN A 218 62.89 21.70 -18.14
CA GLN A 218 62.58 20.40 -17.52
C GLN A 218 62.28 20.49 -16.00
N PRO A 219 61.70 19.43 -15.38
CA PRO A 219 61.03 19.55 -14.09
C PRO A 219 61.97 19.57 -12.88
N GLN A 220 61.51 20.19 -11.81
CA GLN A 220 62.22 20.26 -10.54
C GLN A 220 61.25 20.00 -9.38
N ALA A 221 61.51 18.95 -8.60
CA ALA A 221 60.67 18.54 -7.48
C ALA A 221 61.25 19.05 -6.14
N PRO A 222 60.41 19.60 -5.24
CA PRO A 222 60.68 19.64 -3.82
C PRO A 222 59.71 18.75 -3.04
N ALA A 223 60.22 17.94 -2.11
CA ALA A 223 59.37 17.27 -1.13
C ALA A 223 59.00 18.24 0.00
N GLY A 224 57.71 18.38 0.31
CA GLY A 224 57.22 19.25 1.39
C GLY A 224 55.88 18.75 1.95
N LYS A 225 55.79 18.55 3.26
CA LYS A 225 54.60 18.02 3.93
C LYS A 225 53.60 19.16 4.25
N GLY A 226 52.36 19.07 3.77
CA GLY A 226 51.27 19.99 4.12
C GLY A 226 49.90 19.33 4.05
N LYS A 227 49.10 19.42 5.12
CA LYS A 227 47.77 18.78 5.23
C LYS A 227 46.66 19.75 4.77
N THR A 228 46.39 19.83 3.46
CA THR A 228 45.37 20.78 2.95
C THR A 228 44.50 20.22 1.80
N ALA A 229 44.40 18.90 1.66
CA ALA A 229 43.68 18.23 0.56
C ALA A 229 42.37 17.51 0.98
N LEU A 230 41.77 17.86 2.13
CA LEU A 230 40.61 17.12 2.67
C LEU A 230 39.23 17.72 2.30
N PHE A 231 39.16 19.00 1.92
CA PHE A 231 37.87 19.71 1.77
C PHE A 231 37.29 19.73 0.34
N VAL A 232 38.08 19.39 -0.69
CA VAL A 232 37.57 19.28 -2.07
C VAL A 232 36.94 17.90 -2.34
N VAL A 233 37.45 16.84 -1.70
CA VAL A 233 36.91 15.48 -1.84
C VAL A 233 35.54 15.34 -1.16
N LEU A 234 35.38 15.91 0.05
CA LEU A 234 34.11 15.85 0.79
C LEU A 234 32.95 16.54 0.05
N GLY A 235 33.19 17.68 -0.61
CA GLY A 235 32.17 18.36 -1.42
C GLY A 235 31.68 17.53 -2.62
N LEU A 236 32.58 16.77 -3.25
CA LEU A 236 32.24 15.88 -4.37
C LEU A 236 31.51 14.61 -3.92
N VAL A 237 31.82 14.06 -2.74
CA VAL A 237 31.09 12.92 -2.17
C VAL A 237 29.64 13.32 -1.84
N VAL A 238 29.41 14.48 -1.23
CA VAL A 238 28.05 14.95 -0.90
C VAL A 238 27.21 15.23 -2.15
N LEU A 239 27.79 15.82 -3.20
CA LEU A 239 27.06 16.07 -4.46
C LEU A 239 26.74 14.80 -5.27
N LEU A 240 27.53 13.72 -5.11
CA LEU A 240 27.19 12.43 -5.71
C LEU A 240 26.16 11.64 -4.86
N ALA A 241 26.18 11.78 -3.53
CA ALA A 241 25.41 10.93 -2.61
C ALA A 241 23.88 10.94 -2.81
N VAL A 242 23.31 12.03 -3.34
CA VAL A 242 21.84 12.23 -3.42
C VAL A 242 21.19 11.61 -4.67
N GLY A 243 21.98 11.14 -5.65
CA GLY A 243 21.42 10.47 -6.85
C GLY A 243 22.40 9.63 -7.67
N ALA A 244 23.68 10.00 -7.71
CA ALA A 244 24.71 9.20 -8.39
C ALA A 244 25.25 8.06 -7.50
N GLY A 245 25.31 8.26 -6.19
CA GLY A 245 25.78 7.27 -5.21
C GLY A 245 24.80 6.13 -5.01
N THR A 246 23.50 6.42 -4.93
CA THR A 246 22.42 5.42 -4.96
C THR A 246 22.41 4.68 -6.28
N ALA A 247 22.41 5.38 -7.43
CA ALA A 247 22.52 4.75 -8.74
C ALA A 247 23.79 3.87 -8.89
N TRP A 248 24.92 4.23 -8.26
CA TRP A 248 26.13 3.40 -8.24
C TRP A 248 26.04 2.21 -7.28
N PHE A 249 25.34 2.34 -6.14
CA PHE A 249 24.98 1.20 -5.30
C PHE A 249 24.04 0.23 -6.06
N VAL A 250 23.06 0.75 -6.82
CA VAL A 250 22.13 -0.09 -7.58
C VAL A 250 22.76 -0.68 -8.86
N ALA A 251 23.58 0.05 -9.62
CA ALA A 251 24.19 -0.46 -10.85
C ALA A 251 25.53 -1.18 -10.64
N GLY A 252 26.32 -0.74 -9.66
CA GLY A 252 27.62 -1.31 -9.35
C GLY A 252 27.52 -2.56 -8.49
N GLY A 253 28.45 -3.50 -8.70
CA GLY A 253 28.78 -4.53 -7.72
C GLY A 253 29.51 -3.93 -6.51
N GLY A 254 28.92 -2.91 -5.89
CA GLY A 254 29.46 -2.24 -4.71
C GLY A 254 29.66 -3.27 -3.62
N SER A 255 30.93 -3.53 -3.28
CA SER A 255 31.31 -4.50 -2.27
C SER A 255 31.05 -3.96 -0.86
N GLY A 256 29.77 -3.80 -0.52
CA GLY A 256 29.33 -4.12 0.81
C GLY A 256 29.78 -5.55 1.07
N SER A 257 30.87 -5.69 1.83
CA SER A 257 31.43 -6.99 2.16
C SER A 257 30.42 -7.72 3.03
N GLY A 258 29.63 -8.58 2.40
CA GLY A 258 28.81 -9.60 3.04
C GLY A 258 29.73 -10.63 3.71
N SER A 259 30.40 -10.19 4.78
CA SER A 259 30.91 -11.07 5.81
C SER A 259 29.70 -11.75 6.44
N GLY A 260 29.41 -12.99 6.01
CA GLY A 260 28.58 -13.88 6.79
C GLY A 260 29.20 -13.97 8.19
N GLY A 261 28.45 -13.57 9.22
CA GLY A 261 29.01 -13.24 10.54
C GLY A 261 28.85 -11.78 10.96
N GLY A 262 27.64 -11.22 10.80
CA GLY A 262 27.09 -10.40 11.89
C GLY A 262 26.75 -11.33 13.07
N PRO A 263 26.96 -10.94 14.33
CA PRO A 263 26.84 -11.85 15.48
C PRO A 263 25.37 -12.12 15.86
N GLY A 264 24.71 -13.04 15.14
CA GLY A 264 23.33 -13.48 15.41
C GLY A 264 22.85 -14.61 14.50
N GLY A 265 23.15 -14.54 13.20
CA GLY A 265 22.68 -15.50 12.21
C GLY A 265 23.26 -16.92 12.35
N GLY A 266 22.40 -17.89 12.69
CA GLY A 266 22.70 -19.31 12.58
C GLY A 266 22.62 -19.82 11.13
N GLU A 267 22.94 -21.10 10.92
CA GLU A 267 22.78 -21.76 9.62
C GLU A 267 21.33 -21.63 9.12
N GLY A 268 21.16 -21.13 7.90
CA GLY A 268 19.84 -20.85 7.29
C GLY A 268 19.26 -19.45 7.56
N VAL A 269 19.97 -18.54 8.22
CA VAL A 269 19.52 -17.15 8.49
C VAL A 269 20.42 -16.12 7.79
N TRP A 270 19.82 -15.14 7.12
CA TRP A 270 20.53 -13.95 6.63
C TRP A 270 19.59 -12.74 6.52
N ALA A 271 20.17 -11.53 6.57
CA ALA A 271 19.43 -10.29 6.36
C ALA A 271 20.28 -9.26 5.59
N VAL A 272 19.60 -8.34 4.90
CA VAL A 272 20.19 -7.23 4.15
C VAL A 272 19.86 -5.94 4.91
N PRO A 273 20.86 -5.19 5.40
CA PRO A 273 20.61 -3.89 6.05
C PRO A 273 19.88 -2.92 5.13
N LEU A 274 18.91 -2.18 5.67
CA LEU A 274 18.24 -1.11 4.95
C LEU A 274 19.15 0.11 4.88
N ALA A 275 19.51 0.51 3.65
CA ALA A 275 20.25 1.74 3.43
C ALA A 275 19.45 2.92 4.00
N SER A 276 20.11 3.77 4.79
CA SER A 276 19.50 4.95 5.42
C SER A 276 18.35 4.63 6.41
N ALA A 277 18.38 3.48 7.10
CA ALA A 277 17.40 3.14 8.16
C ALA A 277 17.28 4.23 9.26
N ASP A 278 18.39 4.85 9.66
CA ASP A 278 18.43 5.94 10.65
C ASP A 278 18.06 7.32 10.06
N SER A 279 17.56 7.39 8.82
CA SER A 279 17.22 8.64 8.14
C SER A 279 15.80 9.12 8.46
N MET A 280 15.65 10.45 8.55
CA MET A 280 14.34 11.10 8.62
C MET A 280 13.68 11.26 7.23
N ASP A 281 14.39 10.97 6.14
CA ASP A 281 13.79 10.83 4.80
C ASP A 281 13.27 9.40 4.61
N PHE A 282 12.03 9.18 5.07
CA PHE A 282 11.34 7.89 4.96
C PHE A 282 11.05 7.46 3.51
N THR A 283 11.25 8.33 2.50
CA THR A 283 11.00 7.98 1.09
C THR A 283 12.13 7.15 0.47
N GLN A 284 13.36 7.19 1.01
CA GLN A 284 14.49 6.43 0.47
C GLN A 284 14.31 4.91 0.65
N GLY A 285 13.80 4.50 1.81
CA GLY A 285 13.54 3.09 2.12
C GLY A 285 12.23 2.53 1.57
N LEU A 286 11.38 3.36 0.96
CA LEU A 286 10.06 2.96 0.47
C LEU A 286 10.16 1.88 -0.62
N ALA A 287 9.43 0.78 -0.42
CA ALA A 287 9.24 -0.26 -1.43
C ALA A 287 7.87 -0.13 -2.12
N PHE A 288 7.86 -0.23 -3.44
CA PHE A 288 6.65 -0.21 -4.27
C PHE A 288 6.12 -1.62 -4.56
N ALA A 289 7.00 -2.62 -4.58
CA ALA A 289 6.67 -4.03 -4.68
C ALA A 289 7.78 -4.90 -4.07
N SER A 290 7.39 -6.10 -3.67
CA SER A 290 8.30 -7.18 -3.32
C SER A 290 7.89 -8.41 -4.12
N TRP A 291 8.85 -9.09 -4.75
CA TRP A 291 8.58 -10.27 -5.58
C TRP A 291 9.42 -11.46 -5.13
N LEU A 292 8.88 -12.68 -5.27
CA LEU A 292 9.58 -13.92 -4.93
C LEU A 292 9.62 -14.89 -6.12
N THR A 293 10.82 -15.37 -6.42
CA THR A 293 11.09 -16.46 -7.37
C THR A 293 11.72 -17.63 -6.62
N ASP A 294 11.88 -18.79 -7.26
CA ASP A 294 12.47 -19.98 -6.62
C ASP A 294 13.97 -19.88 -6.30
N LYS A 295 14.61 -18.74 -6.65
CA LYS A 295 16.04 -18.47 -6.43
C LYS A 295 16.32 -17.12 -5.81
N SER A 296 15.40 -16.16 -5.92
CA SER A 296 15.66 -14.79 -5.45
C SER A 296 14.39 -14.11 -4.93
N VAL A 297 14.56 -13.37 -3.85
CA VAL A 297 13.65 -12.29 -3.45
C VAL A 297 14.12 -10.99 -4.10
N ILE A 298 13.17 -10.19 -4.57
CA ILE A 298 13.42 -8.94 -5.30
C ILE A 298 12.64 -7.80 -4.60
N ARG A 299 13.35 -6.74 -4.23
CA ARG A 299 12.80 -5.49 -3.67
C ARG A 299 12.77 -4.43 -4.77
N VAL A 300 11.63 -3.78 -4.96
CA VAL A 300 11.46 -2.63 -5.85
C VAL A 300 11.31 -1.37 -4.99
N GLN A 301 12.24 -0.43 -5.10
CA GLN A 301 12.35 0.75 -4.23
C GLN A 301 12.76 2.01 -5.00
N ARG A 302 12.83 3.17 -4.32
CA ARG A 302 13.02 4.50 -4.95
C ARG A 302 14.17 4.58 -5.97
N ASP A 303 15.34 4.02 -5.66
CA ASP A 303 16.54 4.07 -6.53
C ASP A 303 16.64 2.96 -7.58
N GLY A 304 15.77 1.93 -7.51
CA GLY A 304 15.73 0.86 -8.50
C GLY A 304 15.21 -0.49 -7.99
N VAL A 305 15.67 -1.56 -8.63
CA VAL A 305 15.27 -2.94 -8.34
C VAL A 305 16.49 -3.75 -7.89
N LEU A 306 16.35 -4.46 -6.78
CA LEU A 306 17.42 -5.19 -6.10
C LEU A 306 17.03 -6.66 -5.89
N ALA A 307 17.81 -7.60 -6.40
CA ALA A 307 17.56 -9.03 -6.23
C ALA A 307 18.65 -9.71 -5.39
N TYR A 308 18.22 -10.57 -4.46
CA TYR A 308 19.08 -11.30 -3.53
C TYR A 308 18.81 -12.81 -3.66
N ASP A 309 19.88 -13.58 -3.81
CA ASP A 309 19.86 -15.03 -3.87
C ASP A 309 19.40 -15.65 -2.54
N LEU A 310 18.38 -16.51 -2.59
CA LEU A 310 17.73 -17.04 -1.38
C LEU A 310 18.66 -17.94 -0.56
N ALA A 311 19.56 -18.67 -1.22
CA ALA A 311 20.44 -19.64 -0.58
C ALA A 311 21.64 -18.99 0.15
N SER A 312 22.03 -17.77 -0.24
CA SER A 312 23.26 -17.14 0.27
C SER A 312 23.10 -15.70 0.77
N GLY A 313 21.93 -15.08 0.59
CA GLY A 313 21.69 -13.66 0.88
C GLY A 313 22.49 -12.69 0.00
N LYS A 314 23.31 -13.21 -0.91
CA LYS A 314 24.15 -12.40 -1.79
C LYS A 314 23.28 -11.77 -2.86
N ARG A 315 23.59 -10.52 -3.16
CA ARG A 315 22.94 -9.79 -4.24
C ARG A 315 23.23 -10.46 -5.58
N ALA A 316 22.18 -10.93 -6.25
CA ALA A 316 22.25 -11.60 -7.54
C ALA A 316 22.39 -10.60 -8.69
N TRP A 317 21.63 -9.51 -8.65
CA TRP A 317 21.72 -8.40 -9.61
C TRP A 317 21.13 -7.10 -9.03
N GLY A 318 21.33 -6.00 -9.76
CA GLY A 318 20.67 -4.71 -9.53
C GLY A 318 20.34 -4.02 -10.84
N ALA A 319 19.23 -3.30 -10.86
CA ALA A 319 18.79 -2.50 -12.00
C ALA A 319 18.43 -1.09 -11.51
N PRO A 320 19.23 -0.05 -11.80
CA PRO A 320 18.93 1.31 -11.36
C PRO A 320 17.62 1.81 -11.97
N SER A 321 16.99 2.78 -11.31
CA SER A 321 15.85 3.50 -11.86
C SER A 321 16.12 3.92 -13.33
N PRO A 322 15.16 3.71 -14.27
CA PRO A 322 15.32 4.12 -15.67
C PRO A 322 15.17 5.63 -15.91
N GLY A 323 14.92 6.41 -14.85
CA GLY A 323 14.94 7.87 -14.72
C GLY A 323 15.46 8.26 -13.33
N ASP A 324 15.11 9.42 -12.78
CA ASP A 324 15.62 9.88 -11.48
C ASP A 324 15.18 8.98 -10.31
N GLN A 325 13.96 8.43 -10.39
CA GLN A 325 13.39 7.54 -9.37
C GLN A 325 12.35 6.56 -9.95
N LEU A 326 12.20 5.41 -9.28
CA LEU A 326 10.98 4.60 -9.36
C LEU A 326 9.90 5.22 -8.47
N CYS A 327 8.64 4.98 -8.82
CA CYS A 327 7.47 5.57 -8.18
C CYS A 327 6.24 4.66 -8.09
N GLY A 328 6.33 3.41 -8.56
CA GLY A 328 5.26 2.41 -8.46
C GLY A 328 5.66 1.08 -9.09
N ALA A 329 4.94 -0.01 -8.80
CA ALA A 329 5.19 -1.32 -9.40
C ALA A 329 3.96 -2.25 -9.37
N THR A 330 3.92 -3.25 -10.24
CA THR A 330 2.95 -4.36 -10.15
C THR A 330 3.23 -5.18 -8.90
N ALA A 331 2.23 -5.39 -8.04
CA ALA A 331 2.35 -6.23 -6.85
C ALA A 331 2.83 -7.66 -7.14
N GLU A 332 2.38 -8.26 -8.25
CA GLU A 332 2.70 -9.65 -8.63
C GLU A 332 3.51 -9.74 -9.94
N LEU A 333 4.04 -10.93 -10.21
CA LEU A 333 4.80 -11.24 -11.44
C LEU A 333 3.96 -11.99 -12.48
N ALA A 334 4.13 -11.61 -13.75
CA ALA A 334 3.62 -12.35 -14.91
C ALA A 334 4.77 -12.99 -15.69
N ASN A 335 4.86 -14.32 -15.68
CA ASN A 335 5.85 -15.10 -16.46
C ASN A 335 7.32 -14.63 -16.25
N GLY A 336 7.72 -14.41 -15.00
CA GLY A 336 9.08 -13.94 -14.66
C GLY A 336 9.34 -12.46 -14.99
N LYS A 337 8.28 -11.66 -15.16
CA LYS A 337 8.36 -10.22 -15.41
C LYS A 337 7.41 -9.44 -14.52
N GLY A 338 7.84 -8.26 -14.08
CA GLY A 338 7.01 -7.24 -13.43
C GLY A 338 7.05 -5.94 -14.23
N ALA A 339 6.19 -4.99 -13.90
CA ALA A 339 6.28 -3.62 -14.42
C ALA A 339 6.55 -2.63 -13.27
N VAL A 340 7.37 -1.61 -13.56
CA VAL A 340 7.70 -0.52 -12.63
C VAL A 340 7.40 0.81 -13.30
N ALA A 341 6.81 1.75 -12.57
CA ALA A 341 6.69 3.13 -12.99
C ALA A 341 7.89 3.95 -12.52
N TYR A 342 8.31 4.89 -13.35
CA TYR A 342 9.49 5.72 -13.12
C TYR A 342 9.30 7.10 -13.76
N GLY A 343 10.13 8.07 -13.39
CA GLY A 343 10.13 9.39 -14.00
C GLY A 343 11.16 10.33 -13.39
N SER A 344 10.82 11.60 -13.24
CA SER A 344 11.64 12.58 -12.51
C SER A 344 11.26 12.62 -11.03
N ASP A 345 12.07 13.32 -10.24
CA ASP A 345 11.78 13.76 -8.87
C ASP A 345 10.35 14.31 -8.65
N GLN A 346 9.76 15.02 -9.63
CA GLN A 346 8.45 15.69 -9.57
C GLN A 346 7.33 15.02 -10.40
N LEU A 347 7.61 13.97 -11.18
CA LEU A 347 6.63 13.42 -12.15
C LEU A 347 6.88 11.95 -12.50
N CYS A 348 5.87 11.10 -12.36
CA CYS A 348 5.92 9.67 -12.66
C CYS A 348 5.28 9.31 -14.03
N ASP A 349 5.85 9.78 -15.15
CA ASP A 349 5.22 9.72 -16.48
C ASP A 349 5.59 8.49 -17.36
N HIS A 350 6.35 7.52 -16.85
CA HIS A 350 6.76 6.34 -17.61
C HIS A 350 6.49 5.01 -16.89
N LEU A 351 6.38 3.94 -17.68
CA LEU A 351 6.29 2.55 -17.24
C LEU A 351 7.33 1.70 -17.97
N ALA A 352 7.98 0.77 -17.27
CA ALA A 352 9.00 -0.15 -17.81
C ALA A 352 8.77 -1.59 -17.34
N GLY A 353 9.06 -2.56 -18.22
CA GLY A 353 8.99 -3.98 -17.89
C GLY A 353 10.33 -4.55 -17.45
N VAL A 354 10.40 -5.14 -16.26
CA VAL A 354 11.60 -5.74 -15.68
C VAL A 354 11.55 -7.26 -15.83
N ASP A 355 12.59 -7.85 -16.42
CA ASP A 355 12.83 -9.30 -16.39
C ASP A 355 13.53 -9.68 -15.08
N VAL A 356 12.84 -10.39 -14.17
CA VAL A 356 13.40 -10.63 -12.82
C VAL A 356 14.43 -11.77 -12.76
N THR A 357 14.63 -12.50 -13.86
CA THR A 357 15.75 -13.45 -13.98
C THR A 357 17.07 -12.71 -14.21
N THR A 358 17.03 -11.53 -14.85
CA THR A 358 18.24 -10.84 -15.35
C THR A 358 18.37 -9.36 -14.95
N GLY A 359 17.36 -8.79 -14.28
CA GLY A 359 17.26 -7.36 -13.99
C GLY A 359 17.04 -6.47 -15.21
N LYS A 360 16.90 -7.04 -16.41
CA LYS A 360 16.89 -6.26 -17.66
C LYS A 360 15.56 -5.54 -17.84
N ILE A 361 15.66 -4.24 -18.13
CA ILE A 361 14.54 -3.48 -18.71
C ILE A 361 14.29 -4.01 -20.13
N THR A 362 13.08 -4.50 -20.38
CA THR A 362 12.68 -5.16 -21.64
C THR A 362 11.87 -4.25 -22.56
N TRP A 363 11.19 -3.26 -22.00
CA TRP A 363 10.43 -2.23 -22.72
C TRP A 363 10.29 -0.98 -21.83
N LYS A 364 10.00 0.17 -22.47
CA LYS A 364 9.69 1.45 -21.83
C LYS A 364 8.54 2.12 -22.61
N ILE A 365 7.58 2.70 -21.92
CA ILE A 365 6.45 3.47 -22.50
C ILE A 365 6.16 4.71 -21.66
N LYS A 366 5.43 5.67 -22.21
CA LYS A 366 4.82 6.77 -21.44
C LYS A 366 3.42 6.39 -20.96
N ILE A 367 3.05 6.90 -19.79
CA ILE A 367 1.72 6.81 -19.17
C ILE A 367 1.19 8.22 -18.85
N PRO A 368 -0.13 8.40 -18.64
CA PRO A 368 -0.66 9.66 -18.12
C PRO A 368 -0.11 9.96 -16.72
N ALA A 369 0.28 11.20 -16.46
CA ALA A 369 0.69 11.69 -15.15
C ALA A 369 0.59 13.22 -15.10
N GLU A 370 0.28 13.77 -13.93
CA GLU A 370 0.40 15.20 -13.61
C GLU A 370 1.38 15.40 -12.45
N LYS A 371 1.96 16.61 -12.36
CA LYS A 371 2.74 17.02 -11.19
C LYS A 371 1.78 17.28 -10.03
N SER A 372 2.22 17.02 -8.80
CA SER A 372 1.41 17.40 -7.63
C SER A 372 1.21 18.92 -7.57
N ARG A 373 0.04 19.33 -7.07
CA ARG A 373 -0.27 20.73 -6.78
C ARG A 373 0.20 21.13 -5.37
N LEU A 374 0.63 20.15 -4.56
CA LEU A 374 1.23 20.34 -3.25
C LEU A 374 2.76 20.38 -3.38
N ALA A 375 3.40 21.32 -2.68
CA ALA A 375 4.86 21.44 -2.70
C ALA A 375 5.52 20.22 -2.06
N ASN A 376 6.58 19.72 -2.71
CA ASN A 376 7.34 18.52 -2.32
C ASN A 376 6.56 17.19 -2.38
N SER A 377 5.34 17.16 -2.92
CA SER A 377 4.57 15.94 -3.12
C SER A 377 4.73 15.34 -4.52
N LEU A 378 4.66 14.02 -4.62
CA LEU A 378 4.67 13.25 -5.86
C LEU A 378 3.33 12.50 -6.03
N ASN A 379 2.64 12.77 -7.14
CA ASN A 379 1.51 11.96 -7.59
C ASN A 379 2.06 10.76 -8.37
N VAL A 380 1.63 9.54 -8.02
CA VAL A 380 2.09 8.28 -8.61
C VAL A 380 0.92 7.44 -9.13
N PRO A 381 1.16 6.53 -10.10
CA PRO A 381 0.13 5.61 -10.58
C PRO A 381 -0.20 4.50 -9.57
N GLN A 382 -1.48 4.19 -9.40
CA GLN A 382 -1.95 2.98 -8.74
C GLN A 382 -1.81 1.82 -9.73
N ILE A 383 -0.92 0.85 -9.44
CA ILE A 383 -0.60 -0.26 -10.36
C ILE A 383 -1.02 -1.60 -9.74
N MET A 384 -2.02 -2.23 -10.35
CA MET A 384 -2.56 -3.53 -9.96
C MET A 384 -2.21 -4.61 -10.97
N SER A 385 -2.33 -5.88 -10.56
CA SER A 385 -1.90 -7.05 -11.34
C SER A 385 -3.10 -7.91 -11.75
N ALA A 386 -3.41 -7.98 -13.04
CA ALA A 386 -4.56 -8.71 -13.57
C ALA A 386 -4.10 -9.82 -14.54
N GLY A 387 -3.46 -10.85 -13.97
CA GLY A 387 -2.80 -11.89 -14.76
C GLY A 387 -1.59 -11.35 -15.53
N ASP A 388 -1.63 -11.40 -16.86
CA ASP A 388 -0.57 -10.91 -17.75
C ASP A 388 -0.67 -9.41 -18.10
N ILE A 389 -1.60 -8.69 -17.45
CA ILE A 389 -1.89 -7.27 -17.64
C ILE A 389 -1.57 -6.46 -16.36
N ALA A 390 -0.75 -5.42 -16.50
CA ALA A 390 -0.63 -4.36 -15.51
C ALA A 390 -1.79 -3.38 -15.72
N VAL A 391 -2.63 -3.23 -14.69
CA VAL A 391 -3.73 -2.26 -14.68
C VAL A 391 -3.23 -1.01 -13.98
N VAL A 392 -3.20 0.11 -14.71
CA VAL A 392 -2.64 1.38 -14.24
C VAL A 392 -3.78 2.39 -14.18
N TYR A 393 -4.02 2.96 -13.00
CA TYR A 393 -4.86 4.13 -12.81
C TYR A 393 -3.97 5.34 -12.53
N ALA A 394 -4.08 6.38 -13.36
CA ALA A 394 -3.30 7.60 -13.23
C ALA A 394 -4.01 8.77 -13.93
N ASN A 395 -4.12 9.91 -13.25
CA ASN A 395 -4.75 11.14 -13.76
C ASN A 395 -6.15 10.88 -14.37
N ASP A 396 -7.02 10.27 -13.58
CA ASP A 396 -8.39 9.80 -13.93
C ASP A 396 -8.47 8.79 -15.10
N VAL A 397 -7.33 8.35 -15.66
CA VAL A 397 -7.26 7.41 -16.78
C VAL A 397 -6.86 6.01 -16.30
N LEU A 398 -7.81 5.08 -16.35
CA LEU A 398 -7.55 3.64 -16.15
C LEU A 398 -7.17 2.96 -17.48
N SER A 399 -6.02 2.28 -17.54
CA SER A 399 -5.55 1.57 -18.74
C SER A 399 -4.85 0.25 -18.41
N GLY A 400 -5.05 -0.75 -19.27
CA GLY A 400 -4.36 -2.05 -19.19
C GLY A 400 -3.19 -2.15 -20.15
N TYR A 401 -2.02 -2.54 -19.65
CA TYR A 401 -0.78 -2.73 -20.42
C TYR A 401 -0.27 -4.16 -20.27
N GLN A 402 0.16 -4.78 -21.37
CA GLN A 402 0.74 -6.12 -21.35
C GLN A 402 2.12 -6.14 -20.64
N VAL A 403 2.26 -6.91 -19.56
CA VAL A 403 3.52 -6.95 -18.78
C VAL A 403 4.72 -7.46 -19.61
N SER A 404 4.48 -8.31 -20.62
CA SER A 404 5.56 -8.90 -21.43
C SER A 404 6.19 -7.95 -22.46
N ASN A 405 5.52 -6.89 -22.90
CA ASN A 405 6.02 -6.00 -23.95
C ASN A 405 5.56 -4.52 -23.89
N GLY A 406 4.82 -4.12 -22.85
CA GLY A 406 4.34 -2.74 -22.66
C GLY A 406 3.18 -2.33 -23.58
N ALA A 407 2.67 -3.22 -24.43
CA ALA A 407 1.58 -2.88 -25.35
C ALA A 407 0.30 -2.54 -24.57
N LYS A 408 -0.17 -1.30 -24.71
CA LYS A 408 -1.50 -0.89 -24.23
C LYS A 408 -2.55 -1.76 -24.91
N LYS A 409 -3.33 -2.50 -24.12
CA LYS A 409 -4.47 -3.30 -24.58
C LYS A 409 -5.73 -2.45 -24.69
N TRP A 410 -5.97 -1.61 -23.69
CA TRP A 410 -7.20 -0.86 -23.53
C TRP A 410 -7.00 0.37 -22.64
N THR A 411 -7.90 1.34 -22.80
CA THR A 411 -8.18 2.40 -21.84
C THR A 411 -9.67 2.31 -21.54
N ALA A 412 -10.06 2.31 -20.26
CA ALA A 412 -11.45 2.09 -19.86
C ALA A 412 -12.32 3.27 -20.32
N ARG A 413 -13.58 2.97 -20.65
CA ARG A 413 -14.61 3.98 -20.91
C ARG A 413 -15.55 4.03 -19.70
N LEU A 414 -15.53 5.16 -19.01
CA LEU A 414 -16.50 5.44 -17.95
C LEU A 414 -17.81 5.95 -18.57
N PRO A 415 -18.96 5.79 -17.89
CA PRO A 415 -20.18 6.51 -18.24
C PRO A 415 -20.01 8.01 -18.01
N ASP A 416 -20.74 8.83 -18.76
CA ASP A 416 -20.73 10.28 -18.60
C ASP A 416 -21.12 10.68 -17.16
N GLY A 417 -20.33 11.57 -16.54
CA GLY A 417 -20.53 12.04 -15.17
C GLY A 417 -20.12 11.07 -14.05
N CYS A 418 -19.59 9.89 -14.39
CA CYS A 418 -19.00 8.96 -13.43
C CYS A 418 -17.47 9.11 -13.37
N HIS A 419 -16.90 9.13 -12.17
CA HIS A 419 -15.47 9.05 -11.91
C HIS A 419 -15.11 7.76 -11.14
N ILE A 420 -13.86 7.32 -11.22
CA ILE A 420 -13.38 6.19 -10.41
C ILE A 420 -13.06 6.73 -9.01
N LYS A 421 -13.78 6.22 -8.01
CA LYS A 421 -13.49 6.49 -6.60
C LYS A 421 -12.35 5.62 -6.06
N ASP A 422 -12.37 4.35 -6.44
CA ASP A 422 -11.28 3.39 -6.20
C ASP A 422 -11.39 2.22 -7.19
N VAL A 423 -10.29 1.48 -7.35
CA VAL A 423 -10.16 0.34 -8.27
C VAL A 423 -9.26 -0.73 -7.67
N ASN A 424 -9.61 -1.98 -7.92
CA ASN A 424 -8.76 -3.13 -7.63
C ASN A 424 -8.79 -4.11 -8.81
N ALA A 425 -7.81 -4.99 -8.93
CA ALA A 425 -7.72 -5.92 -10.05
C ALA A 425 -7.16 -7.29 -9.66
N ALA A 426 -7.70 -8.32 -10.30
CA ALA A 426 -7.34 -9.72 -10.14
C ALA A 426 -7.34 -10.42 -11.52
N PRO A 427 -6.82 -11.66 -11.65
CA PRO A 427 -6.82 -12.39 -12.91
C PRO A 427 -8.22 -12.62 -13.53
N ALA A 428 -9.29 -12.63 -12.72
CA ALA A 428 -10.66 -12.76 -13.19
C ALA A 428 -11.27 -11.46 -13.72
N ARG A 429 -11.02 -10.31 -13.07
CA ARG A 429 -11.66 -9.01 -13.37
C ARG A 429 -10.88 -7.81 -12.83
N VAL A 430 -11.17 -6.64 -13.40
CA VAL A 430 -10.92 -5.33 -12.74
C VAL A 430 -12.23 -4.85 -12.14
N ALA A 431 -12.25 -4.44 -10.88
CA ALA A 431 -13.45 -3.96 -10.19
C ALA A 431 -13.30 -2.47 -9.83
N LEU A 432 -14.29 -1.66 -10.20
CA LEU A 432 -14.32 -0.21 -9.98
C LEU A 432 -15.41 0.17 -8.99
N LEU A 433 -15.13 1.10 -8.07
CA LEU A 433 -16.15 1.98 -7.51
C LEU A 433 -16.33 3.17 -8.45
N LEU A 434 -17.53 3.33 -8.98
CA LEU A 434 -17.91 4.46 -9.82
C LEU A 434 -18.86 5.38 -9.06
N ASP A 435 -18.40 6.59 -8.80
CA ASP A 435 -19.14 7.66 -8.15
C ASP A 435 -19.67 8.61 -9.24
N CYS A 436 -21.00 8.78 -9.30
CA CYS A 436 -21.68 9.35 -10.47
C CYS A 436 -22.58 10.53 -10.07
N THR A 437 -22.25 11.72 -10.55
CA THR A 437 -22.75 13.00 -9.98
C THR A 437 -24.04 13.53 -10.60
N PHE A 438 -24.57 12.89 -11.65
CA PHE A 438 -25.85 13.28 -12.26
C PHE A 438 -27.05 12.74 -11.49
N GLU A 439 -28.11 13.53 -11.34
CA GLU A 439 -29.36 13.11 -10.69
C GLU A 439 -29.90 11.79 -11.29
N GLY A 440 -30.27 10.86 -10.41
CA GLY A 440 -30.78 9.55 -10.79
C GLY A 440 -29.74 8.52 -11.26
N SER A 441 -28.52 8.93 -11.65
CA SER A 441 -27.47 8.00 -12.08
C SER A 441 -27.07 7.06 -10.92
N GLY A 442 -26.56 7.62 -9.84
CA GLY A 442 -26.20 6.93 -8.61
C GLY A 442 -24.95 6.08 -8.74
N ASN A 443 -24.45 5.62 -7.59
CA ASN A 443 -23.14 4.98 -7.50
C ASN A 443 -23.19 3.49 -7.85
N PHE A 444 -22.06 2.95 -8.30
CA PHE A 444 -21.98 1.58 -8.78
C PHE A 444 -20.67 0.87 -8.43
N VAL A 445 -20.76 -0.46 -8.30
CA VAL A 445 -19.63 -1.35 -8.60
C VAL A 445 -19.71 -1.73 -10.07
N GLN A 446 -18.60 -1.62 -10.82
CA GLN A 446 -18.51 -2.10 -12.20
C GLN A 446 -17.33 -3.05 -12.40
N ALA A 447 -17.58 -4.24 -12.94
CA ALA A 447 -16.54 -5.19 -13.31
C ALA A 447 -16.17 -5.06 -14.80
N LEU A 448 -14.87 -5.07 -15.10
CA LEU A 448 -14.30 -5.10 -16.45
C LEU A 448 -13.55 -6.41 -16.71
N ASP A 449 -13.51 -6.79 -17.99
CA ASP A 449 -12.59 -7.79 -18.54
C ASP A 449 -11.12 -7.36 -18.42
N PRO A 450 -10.21 -8.14 -17.79
CA PRO A 450 -8.81 -7.76 -17.65
C PRO A 450 -8.07 -7.57 -18.97
N LYS A 451 -8.44 -8.31 -20.02
CA LYS A 451 -7.69 -8.38 -21.28
C LYS A 451 -8.16 -7.36 -22.32
N SER A 452 -9.41 -6.93 -22.23
CA SER A 452 -10.05 -6.00 -23.18
C SER A 452 -10.62 -4.71 -22.56
N GLY A 453 -10.71 -4.61 -21.23
CA GLY A 453 -11.28 -3.45 -20.54
C GLY A 453 -12.80 -3.29 -20.73
N ALA A 454 -13.46 -4.27 -21.36
CA ALA A 454 -14.89 -4.24 -21.63
C ALA A 454 -15.70 -4.50 -20.36
N PRO A 455 -16.80 -3.75 -20.10
CA PRO A 455 -17.65 -3.99 -18.94
C PRO A 455 -18.35 -5.36 -19.03
N LYS A 456 -18.43 -6.06 -17.90
CA LYS A 456 -19.05 -7.38 -17.76
C LYS A 456 -20.41 -7.30 -17.07
N TRP A 457 -20.44 -6.62 -15.93
CA TRP A 457 -21.63 -6.41 -15.11
C TRP A 457 -21.48 -5.15 -14.25
N ARG A 458 -22.60 -4.74 -13.65
CA ARG A 458 -22.68 -3.58 -12.76
C ARG A 458 -23.67 -3.86 -11.63
N TYR A 459 -23.31 -3.51 -10.40
CA TYR A 459 -24.18 -3.56 -9.22
C TYR A 459 -24.42 -2.13 -8.70
N LYS A 460 -25.65 -1.78 -8.33
CA LYS A 460 -25.98 -0.43 -7.82
C LYS A 460 -25.74 -0.33 -6.32
N MET A 461 -24.96 0.67 -5.93
CA MET A 461 -24.67 1.04 -4.56
C MET A 461 -25.56 2.21 -4.13
N GLY A 462 -25.64 2.44 -2.81
CA GLY A 462 -26.04 3.74 -2.28
C GLY A 462 -24.87 4.74 -2.32
N ASP A 463 -25.03 5.86 -1.62
CA ASP A 463 -23.97 6.86 -1.51
C ASP A 463 -22.70 6.26 -0.87
N PHE A 464 -21.53 6.68 -1.35
CA PHE A 464 -20.26 6.17 -0.86
C PHE A 464 -19.76 7.01 0.32
N SER A 465 -19.48 6.38 1.46
CA SER A 465 -18.73 7.05 2.56
C SER A 465 -17.38 7.58 2.05
N LEU A 466 -16.80 8.58 2.72
CA LEU A 466 -15.53 9.18 2.27
C LEU A 466 -14.41 8.13 2.12
N MET A 467 -14.30 7.19 3.06
CA MET A 467 -13.30 6.11 3.07
C MET A 467 -13.85 4.78 2.49
N ALA A 468 -14.76 4.86 1.52
CA ALA A 468 -15.23 3.69 0.77
C ALA A 468 -14.20 3.25 -0.29
N LEU A 469 -13.85 1.95 -0.28
CA LEU A 469 -12.76 1.38 -1.10
C LEU A 469 -13.10 -0.02 -1.65
N MET A 470 -12.42 -0.42 -2.72
CA MET A 470 -12.53 -1.71 -3.40
C MET A 470 -11.52 -2.70 -2.80
N LEU A 471 -11.89 -3.34 -1.69
CA LEU A 471 -10.99 -4.19 -0.91
C LEU A 471 -10.48 -5.41 -1.70
N SER A 472 -11.33 -6.03 -2.52
CA SER A 472 -10.90 -7.09 -3.43
C SER A 472 -11.67 -7.04 -4.75
N ALA A 473 -11.02 -7.48 -5.83
CA ALA A 473 -11.65 -7.75 -7.11
C ALA A 473 -12.02 -9.23 -7.31
N ASP A 474 -11.60 -10.15 -6.43
CA ASP A 474 -11.90 -11.58 -6.55
C ASP A 474 -11.92 -12.32 -5.19
N PRO A 475 -13.11 -12.76 -4.71
CA PRO A 475 -14.43 -12.19 -5.02
C PRO A 475 -14.47 -10.68 -4.80
N VAL A 476 -15.47 -10.00 -5.36
CA VAL A 476 -15.56 -8.53 -5.25
C VAL A 476 -16.04 -8.14 -3.86
N ILE A 477 -15.24 -7.35 -3.13
CA ILE A 477 -15.55 -6.89 -1.78
C ILE A 477 -15.39 -5.37 -1.74
N VAL A 478 -16.47 -4.65 -1.41
CA VAL A 478 -16.45 -3.21 -1.12
C VAL A 478 -16.45 -3.02 0.38
N ARG A 479 -15.57 -2.14 0.89
CA ARG A 479 -15.55 -1.70 2.30
C ARG A 479 -16.02 -0.26 2.38
N GLN A 480 -16.84 0.07 3.37
CA GLN A 480 -17.29 1.42 3.70
C GLN A 480 -17.10 1.71 5.19
N GLU A 481 -16.78 2.95 5.54
CA GLU A 481 -16.51 3.39 6.92
C GLU A 481 -17.63 4.30 7.43
N ASP A 482 -18.04 4.13 8.68
CA ASP A 482 -18.95 5.03 9.40
C ASP A 482 -18.49 5.14 10.87
N GLY A 483 -17.57 6.07 11.13
CA GLY A 483 -16.82 6.13 12.39
C GLY A 483 -16.05 4.83 12.63
N ASP A 484 -16.13 4.28 13.85
CA ASP A 484 -15.50 2.99 14.18
C ASP A 484 -16.12 1.76 13.48
N LYS A 485 -17.17 1.91 12.66
CA LYS A 485 -17.81 0.80 11.96
C LYS A 485 -17.26 0.59 10.56
N ASN A 486 -17.13 -0.67 10.17
CA ASN A 486 -16.71 -1.07 8.84
C ASN A 486 -17.79 -1.98 8.23
N THR A 487 -18.45 -1.52 7.16
CA THR A 487 -19.44 -2.32 6.42
C THR A 487 -18.81 -2.90 5.17
N PHE A 488 -18.93 -4.22 5.00
CA PHE A 488 -18.43 -4.98 3.87
C PHE A 488 -19.59 -5.51 3.03
N THR A 489 -19.58 -5.19 1.74
CA THR A 489 -20.54 -5.70 0.75
C THR A 489 -19.81 -6.65 -0.20
N ALA A 490 -20.17 -7.93 -0.19
CA ALA A 490 -19.56 -8.97 -1.01
C ALA A 490 -20.45 -9.33 -2.21
N LEU A 491 -19.87 -9.37 -3.41
CA LEU A 491 -20.57 -9.69 -4.66
C LEU A 491 -20.01 -10.96 -5.33
N ASP A 492 -20.88 -11.68 -6.02
CA ASP A 492 -20.55 -12.89 -6.78
C ASP A 492 -19.91 -12.59 -8.15
N ASP A 493 -19.55 -13.64 -8.88
CA ASP A 493 -18.93 -13.57 -10.20
C ASP A 493 -19.70 -12.75 -11.25
N ARG A 494 -21.00 -12.53 -11.03
CA ARG A 494 -21.97 -11.93 -11.94
C ARG A 494 -22.48 -10.57 -11.41
N GLY A 495 -22.01 -10.12 -10.25
CA GLY A 495 -22.43 -8.89 -9.60
C GLY A 495 -23.68 -9.02 -8.73
N GLY A 496 -24.13 -10.23 -8.41
CA GLY A 496 -25.17 -10.46 -7.40
C GLY A 496 -24.60 -10.29 -5.99
N LYS A 497 -25.34 -9.64 -5.08
CA LYS A 497 -24.89 -9.52 -3.68
C LYS A 497 -24.96 -10.87 -2.97
N LEU A 498 -23.81 -11.34 -2.47
CA LEU A 498 -23.69 -12.52 -1.63
C LEU A 498 -24.10 -12.19 -0.19
N SER A 499 -23.45 -11.18 0.39
CA SER A 499 -23.68 -10.77 1.77
C SER A 499 -23.37 -9.29 2.00
N GLU A 500 -23.84 -8.78 3.13
CA GLU A 500 -23.53 -7.47 3.65
C GLU A 500 -23.45 -7.55 5.17
N PHE A 501 -22.36 -7.08 5.76
CA PHE A 501 -22.15 -7.19 7.20
C PHE A 501 -21.32 -6.02 7.71
N THR A 502 -21.56 -5.63 8.96
CA THR A 502 -20.86 -4.52 9.63
C THR A 502 -20.09 -5.04 10.82
N THR A 503 -18.79 -4.76 10.87
CA THR A 503 -17.92 -5.00 12.02
C THR A 503 -17.73 -3.72 12.83
N GLY A 504 -17.17 -3.85 14.03
CA GLY A 504 -16.53 -2.73 14.72
C GLY A 504 -15.19 -2.36 14.07
N LYS A 505 -14.28 -1.81 14.89
CA LYS A 505 -13.01 -1.25 14.43
C LYS A 505 -12.01 -2.34 14.04
N VAL A 506 -11.72 -2.44 12.75
CA VAL A 506 -10.69 -3.31 12.16
C VAL A 506 -9.53 -2.46 11.62
N ASP A 507 -8.33 -3.03 11.55
CA ASP A 507 -7.19 -2.35 10.93
C ASP A 507 -7.32 -2.36 9.39
N MET A 508 -7.61 -1.20 8.85
CA MET A 508 -7.64 -0.92 7.41
C MET A 508 -6.59 0.14 7.03
N LEU A 509 -5.57 0.37 7.86
CA LEU A 509 -4.48 1.29 7.56
C LEU A 509 -3.55 0.72 6.48
N ALA A 510 -2.99 1.61 5.66
CA ALA A 510 -2.06 1.24 4.61
C ALA A 510 -0.62 1.10 5.17
N MET A 511 -0.03 -0.06 4.94
CA MET A 511 1.30 -0.46 5.44
C MET A 511 2.45 0.14 4.61
N ASN A 512 2.16 0.64 3.41
CA ASN A 512 3.14 1.15 2.44
C ASN A 512 2.98 2.65 2.11
N THR A 513 2.24 3.41 2.92
CA THR A 513 2.13 4.87 2.75
C THR A 513 3.22 5.62 3.53
N VAL A 514 3.80 6.63 2.89
CA VAL A 514 4.63 7.66 3.54
C VAL A 514 4.08 9.04 3.16
N ALA A 515 4.40 10.06 3.97
CA ALA A 515 3.99 11.43 3.66
C ALA A 515 4.52 11.88 2.29
N PHE A 516 3.75 12.74 1.61
CA PHE A 516 4.09 13.37 0.33
C PHE A 516 4.14 12.44 -0.91
N VAL A 517 3.70 11.17 -0.81
CA VAL A 517 3.48 10.29 -1.98
C VAL A 517 1.99 9.91 -2.05
N ASP A 518 1.34 10.24 -3.17
CA ASP A 518 -0.12 10.10 -3.35
C ASP A 518 -0.46 9.24 -4.58
N GLY A 519 -1.47 8.38 -4.47
CA GLY A 519 -1.89 7.44 -5.54
C GLY A 519 -1.22 6.06 -5.54
N LEU A 520 -0.55 5.65 -4.46
CA LEU A 520 0.04 4.31 -4.33
C LEU A 520 -1.03 3.19 -4.34
N PHE A 521 -0.66 1.99 -4.80
CA PHE A 521 -1.49 0.79 -4.57
C PHE A 521 -1.30 0.31 -3.12
N GLU A 522 -2.19 0.77 -2.25
CA GLU A 522 -2.13 0.56 -0.80
C GLU A 522 -2.21 -0.92 -0.40
N GLN A 523 -1.31 -1.35 0.49
CA GLN A 523 -1.24 -2.68 1.07
C GLN A 523 -1.79 -2.65 2.50
N ARG A 524 -2.64 -3.60 2.90
CA ARG A 524 -3.39 -3.57 4.17
C ARG A 524 -3.40 -4.94 4.84
N ARG A 525 -3.58 -5.01 6.17
CA ARG A 525 -3.60 -6.26 6.97
C ARG A 525 -4.91 -7.06 6.83
N TYR A 526 -5.15 -7.62 5.65
CA TYR A 526 -6.26 -8.55 5.37
C TYR A 526 -5.80 -9.70 4.47
N ALA A 527 -6.61 -10.76 4.40
CA ALA A 527 -6.46 -11.81 3.39
C ALA A 527 -7.82 -12.30 2.90
N VAL A 528 -7.88 -12.81 1.66
CA VAL A 528 -9.07 -13.40 1.07
C VAL A 528 -8.70 -14.75 0.47
N HIS A 529 -9.48 -15.79 0.75
CA HIS A 529 -9.33 -17.10 0.12
C HIS A 529 -10.70 -17.80 0.02
N GLY A 530 -11.12 -18.13 -1.20
CA GLY A 530 -12.45 -18.68 -1.46
C GLY A 530 -13.58 -17.82 -0.85
N ASP A 531 -14.43 -18.45 -0.04
CA ASP A 531 -15.53 -17.79 0.68
C ASP A 531 -15.11 -17.19 2.04
N ARG A 532 -13.82 -16.93 2.28
CA ARG A 532 -13.30 -16.37 3.54
C ARG A 532 -12.63 -15.02 3.34
N LEU A 533 -13.05 -14.04 4.12
CA LEU A 533 -12.32 -12.80 4.38
C LEU A 533 -11.72 -12.87 5.79
N TYR A 534 -10.43 -12.58 5.89
CA TYR A 534 -9.70 -12.45 7.14
C TYR A 534 -9.32 -10.98 7.36
N LEU A 535 -9.68 -10.44 8.52
CA LEU A 535 -9.40 -9.06 8.94
C LEU A 535 -8.66 -9.07 10.28
N MET A 536 -7.86 -8.05 10.56
CA MET A 536 -7.33 -7.81 11.91
C MET A 536 -8.19 -6.78 12.65
N THR A 537 -8.40 -6.95 13.95
CA THR A 537 -8.93 -5.86 14.80
C THR A 537 -7.96 -4.68 14.82
N PHE A 538 -8.44 -3.48 15.14
CA PHE A 538 -7.53 -2.39 15.45
C PHE A 538 -6.68 -2.76 16.69
N PRO A 539 -5.37 -2.50 16.71
CA PRO A 539 -4.49 -3.01 17.76
C PRO A 539 -4.64 -2.26 19.10
N GLU A 540 -4.49 -3.01 20.20
CA GLU A 540 -4.56 -2.53 21.58
C GLU A 540 -3.21 -2.66 22.30
N ASN A 541 -2.90 -1.75 23.22
CA ASN A 541 -1.64 -1.77 23.98
C ASN A 541 -1.57 -2.97 24.93
N VAL A 542 -0.51 -3.78 24.86
CA VAL A 542 -0.34 -4.94 25.75
C VAL A 542 0.12 -4.48 27.15
N PRO A 543 -0.65 -4.73 28.23
CA PRO A 543 -0.34 -4.18 29.55
C PRO A 543 1.07 -4.54 30.06
N GLY A 544 1.84 -3.52 30.45
CA GLY A 544 3.20 -3.68 30.96
C GLY A 544 4.25 -4.06 29.89
N LYS A 545 3.90 -4.05 28.60
CA LYS A 545 4.80 -4.31 27.47
C LYS A 545 4.85 -3.11 26.54
N ALA A 546 5.96 -2.95 25.84
CA ALA A 546 6.15 -1.92 24.81
C ALA A 546 5.89 -2.48 23.40
N ARG A 547 4.71 -3.08 23.24
CA ARG A 547 4.12 -3.60 21.99
C ARG A 547 2.59 -3.55 22.06
N SER A 548 1.94 -3.57 20.92
CA SER A 548 0.48 -3.74 20.80
C SER A 548 0.16 -5.14 20.31
N GLY A 549 -1.11 -5.55 20.44
CA GLY A 549 -1.62 -6.79 19.86
C GLY A 549 -3.01 -6.60 19.25
N ASP A 550 -3.30 -7.41 18.24
CA ASP A 550 -4.58 -7.46 17.53
C ASP A 550 -5.19 -8.87 17.65
N LYS A 551 -6.23 -9.12 16.85
CA LYS A 551 -6.84 -10.44 16.67
C LYS A 551 -7.25 -10.63 15.23
N ALA A 552 -7.07 -11.84 14.70
CA ALA A 552 -7.64 -12.24 13.43
C ALA A 552 -9.13 -12.58 13.59
N LEU A 553 -9.95 -12.00 12.71
CA LEU A 553 -11.37 -12.28 12.54
C LEU A 553 -11.58 -12.97 11.19
N ALA A 554 -12.33 -14.07 11.15
CA ALA A 554 -12.69 -14.74 9.90
C ALA A 554 -14.19 -14.59 9.60
N PHE A 555 -14.53 -14.15 8.39
CA PHE A 555 -15.90 -13.95 7.93
C PHE A 555 -16.23 -14.86 6.74
N ASP A 556 -17.44 -15.42 6.76
CA ASP A 556 -18.02 -16.17 5.66
C ASP A 556 -18.68 -15.22 4.64
N LEU A 557 -18.08 -15.09 3.46
CA LEU A 557 -18.49 -14.10 2.45
C LEU A 557 -19.86 -14.41 1.81
N LYS A 558 -20.37 -15.64 1.95
CA LYS A 558 -21.69 -16.06 1.47
C LYS A 558 -22.82 -15.69 2.44
N THR A 559 -22.53 -15.54 3.72
CA THR A 559 -23.55 -15.28 4.77
C THR A 559 -23.31 -14.02 5.59
N GLY A 560 -22.15 -13.38 5.45
CA GLY A 560 -21.71 -12.22 6.22
C GLY A 560 -21.41 -12.51 7.70
N LYS A 561 -21.38 -13.79 8.08
CA LYS A 561 -21.20 -14.20 9.48
C LYS A 561 -19.74 -14.31 9.85
N GLN A 562 -19.37 -13.78 11.01
CA GLN A 562 -18.10 -14.12 11.64
C GLN A 562 -18.13 -15.61 12.02
N VAL A 563 -17.10 -16.34 11.61
CA VAL A 563 -16.92 -17.77 11.86
C VAL A 563 -16.15 -17.98 13.16
N TRP A 564 -15.10 -17.17 13.38
CA TRP A 564 -14.27 -17.21 14.58
C TRP A 564 -13.51 -15.88 14.81
N GLU A 565 -12.91 -15.77 15.99
CA GLU A 565 -11.95 -14.74 16.42
C GLU A 565 -10.74 -15.47 17.03
N SER A 566 -9.53 -14.95 16.82
CA SER A 566 -8.30 -15.55 17.34
C SER A 566 -7.24 -14.51 17.65
N SER A 567 -6.77 -14.47 18.90
CA SER A 567 -5.66 -13.63 19.37
C SER A 567 -4.27 -14.21 19.04
N GLY A 568 -4.18 -15.07 18.02
CA GLY A 568 -2.98 -15.84 17.73
C GLY A 568 -2.57 -16.78 18.87
N THR A 569 -1.26 -16.95 19.05
CA THR A 569 -0.63 -17.71 20.13
C THR A 569 -0.06 -16.82 21.25
N GLN A 570 0.24 -15.55 20.96
CA GLN A 570 0.79 -14.56 21.91
C GLN A 570 0.27 -13.15 21.61
N PRO A 571 0.19 -12.25 22.61
CA PRO A 571 -0.26 -10.87 22.41
C PRO A 571 0.82 -10.03 21.69
N THR A 572 0.68 -9.92 20.37
CA THR A 572 1.44 -9.09 19.42
C THR A 572 0.62 -8.89 18.14
N MET A 573 1.12 -8.13 17.17
CA MET A 573 0.48 -7.88 15.86
C MET A 573 0.48 -9.15 14.99
N LEU A 574 -0.58 -9.36 14.21
CA LEU A 574 -0.72 -10.44 13.23
C LEU A 574 -0.67 -9.87 11.81
N ASN A 575 0.44 -10.09 11.09
CA ASN A 575 0.55 -9.74 9.67
C ASN A 575 0.20 -10.95 8.77
N PRO A 576 -0.85 -10.90 7.91
CA PRO A 576 -1.17 -11.97 6.96
C PRO A 576 -0.02 -12.30 6.00
N VAL A 577 0.39 -13.57 5.96
CA VAL A 577 1.35 -14.08 4.97
C VAL A 577 0.62 -14.62 3.74
N ARG A 578 -0.37 -15.50 3.96
CA ARG A 578 -1.24 -16.11 2.94
C ARG A 578 -2.41 -16.83 3.61
N ALA A 579 -3.54 -16.92 2.92
CA ALA A 579 -4.63 -17.82 3.30
C ALA A 579 -4.70 -19.00 2.31
N ASP A 580 -5.14 -20.16 2.80
CA ASP A 580 -5.38 -21.37 2.01
C ASP A 580 -6.50 -22.21 2.66
N ASP A 581 -6.78 -23.41 2.14
CA ASP A 581 -7.85 -24.30 2.65
C ASP A 581 -7.62 -24.80 4.08
N HIS A 582 -6.40 -24.69 4.63
CA HIS A 582 -6.08 -24.98 6.02
C HIS A 582 -6.23 -23.74 6.93
N GLY A 583 -6.43 -22.56 6.36
CA GLY A 583 -6.75 -21.31 7.05
C GLY A 583 -5.73 -20.21 6.82
N LEU A 584 -5.58 -19.31 7.80
CA LEU A 584 -4.69 -18.16 7.69
C LEU A 584 -3.28 -18.51 8.19
N LEU A 585 -2.27 -18.34 7.34
CA LEU A 585 -0.87 -18.25 7.76
C LEU A 585 -0.55 -16.78 8.04
N ALA A 586 -0.10 -16.47 9.26
CA ALA A 586 0.24 -15.12 9.70
C ALA A 586 1.64 -15.11 10.34
N LEU A 587 2.28 -13.95 10.33
CA LEU A 587 3.47 -13.66 11.12
C LEU A 587 3.03 -12.86 12.35
N GLU A 588 3.21 -13.45 13.54
CA GLU A 588 3.22 -12.70 14.78
C GLU A 588 4.51 -11.88 14.86
N ALA A 589 4.41 -10.55 14.90
CA ALA A 589 5.57 -9.65 14.78
C ALA A 589 6.50 -9.63 16.01
N GLY A 590 5.99 -10.06 17.16
CA GLY A 590 6.74 -10.18 18.42
C GLY A 590 7.08 -8.83 19.07
N ASP A 591 8.30 -8.72 19.57
CA ASP A 591 9.11 -7.51 19.72
C ASP A 591 10.61 -7.88 19.83
N TRP A 592 11.49 -6.89 19.84
CA TRP A 592 12.95 -7.09 19.93
C TRP A 592 13.48 -7.35 21.37
N ARG A 593 12.59 -7.54 22.37
CA ARG A 593 12.95 -7.50 23.80
C ARG A 593 12.68 -8.81 24.54
N ASP A 594 11.46 -9.33 24.43
CA ASP A 594 11.03 -10.53 25.18
C ASP A 594 10.06 -11.47 24.45
N LEU A 595 9.65 -11.15 23.21
CA LEU A 595 8.77 -12.01 22.42
C LEU A 595 9.30 -12.17 20.99
N PRO A 596 9.94 -13.30 20.61
CA PRO A 596 10.41 -13.46 19.24
C PRO A 596 9.24 -13.49 18.23
N PRO A 597 9.45 -12.99 17.00
CA PRO A 597 8.49 -13.13 15.90
C PRO A 597 8.28 -14.60 15.56
N ARG A 598 7.04 -14.99 15.24
CA ARG A 598 6.67 -16.40 14.98
C ARG A 598 5.71 -16.52 13.80
N LEU A 599 6.01 -17.47 12.91
CA LEU A 599 5.08 -17.91 11.88
C LEU A 599 4.02 -18.79 12.55
N VAL A 600 2.75 -18.44 12.38
CA VAL A 600 1.61 -19.14 12.99
C VAL A 600 0.54 -19.50 11.96
N ARG A 601 -0.12 -20.64 12.17
CA ARG A 601 -1.27 -21.11 11.39
C ARG A 601 -2.52 -21.01 12.25
N LEU A 602 -3.53 -20.28 11.77
CA LEU A 602 -4.86 -20.22 12.35
C LEU A 602 -5.79 -21.12 11.52
N ASP A 603 -6.32 -22.17 12.13
CA ASP A 603 -7.16 -23.18 11.48
C ASP A 603 -8.43 -22.58 10.82
N ALA A 604 -8.72 -23.01 9.59
CA ALA A 604 -9.82 -22.48 8.77
C ALA A 604 -11.20 -22.57 9.45
N ALA A 605 -11.46 -23.63 10.22
CA ALA A 605 -12.77 -23.91 10.79
C ALA A 605 -12.96 -23.34 12.21
N THR A 606 -11.90 -23.28 13.00
CA THR A 606 -11.95 -22.99 14.44
C THR A 606 -11.18 -21.73 14.86
N GLY A 607 -10.31 -21.20 14.00
CA GLY A 607 -9.42 -20.08 14.34
C GLY A 607 -8.29 -20.45 15.30
N LYS A 608 -8.22 -21.71 15.75
CA LYS A 608 -7.18 -22.16 16.69
C LYS A 608 -5.81 -21.91 16.07
N ALA A 609 -5.01 -21.08 16.74
CA ALA A 609 -3.64 -20.81 16.36
C ALA A 609 -2.70 -21.97 16.79
N ALA A 610 -1.73 -22.27 15.94
CA ALA A 610 -0.59 -23.12 16.21
C ALA A 610 0.68 -22.45 15.70
N GLU A 611 1.78 -22.57 16.44
CA GLU A 611 3.10 -22.15 15.96
C GLU A 611 3.57 -23.10 14.84
N VAL A 612 4.17 -22.52 13.79
CA VAL A 612 4.84 -23.23 12.70
C VAL A 612 6.35 -23.01 12.77
N ALA A 613 6.80 -21.83 13.20
CA ALA A 613 8.20 -21.57 13.49
C ALA A 613 8.43 -20.31 14.36
N THR A 614 9.40 -20.38 15.27
CA THR A 614 10.02 -19.19 15.87
C THR A 614 11.15 -18.66 14.99
N LEU A 615 11.11 -17.36 14.70
CA LEU A 615 12.18 -16.61 14.02
C LEU A 615 13.11 -15.95 15.08
N PRO A 616 14.35 -15.57 14.74
CA PRO A 616 15.25 -14.91 15.68
C PRO A 616 14.69 -13.58 16.23
N MET A 617 14.84 -13.37 17.55
CA MET A 617 14.31 -12.20 18.27
C MET A 617 14.82 -10.84 17.75
N GLU A 618 16.00 -10.83 17.12
CA GLU A 618 16.58 -9.63 16.49
C GLU A 618 15.76 -9.07 15.31
N TYR A 619 14.83 -9.86 14.74
CA TYR A 619 13.90 -9.45 13.69
C TYR A 619 12.48 -9.14 14.20
N GLY A 620 12.29 -9.02 15.52
CA GLY A 620 11.04 -8.49 16.07
C GLY A 620 10.73 -7.10 15.49
N THR A 621 9.45 -6.82 15.26
CA THR A 621 8.92 -5.63 14.55
C THR A 621 9.33 -5.42 13.08
N GLU A 622 10.34 -6.12 12.54
CA GLU A 622 10.62 -6.09 11.08
C GLU A 622 9.41 -6.60 10.25
N GLY A 623 8.56 -7.42 10.86
CA GLY A 623 7.37 -7.99 10.25
C GLY A 623 6.10 -7.12 10.30
N ASP A 624 6.08 -5.99 11.04
CA ASP A 624 4.85 -5.23 11.30
C ASP A 624 4.25 -4.64 10.02
N ASP A 625 5.00 -3.79 9.31
CA ASP A 625 4.60 -3.13 8.05
C ASP A 625 5.39 -3.71 6.86
N ALA A 626 5.29 -5.02 6.66
CA ALA A 626 6.05 -5.76 5.65
C ALA A 626 5.20 -6.61 4.69
N ARG A 627 5.72 -6.88 3.50
CA ARG A 627 5.32 -8.07 2.74
C ARG A 627 6.08 -9.25 3.32
N VAL A 628 5.34 -10.26 3.77
CA VAL A 628 5.92 -11.53 4.22
C VAL A 628 5.62 -12.59 3.16
N PHE A 629 6.59 -13.45 2.89
CA PHE A 629 6.43 -14.66 2.10
C PHE A 629 6.77 -15.87 2.95
N GLU A 630 6.07 -16.98 2.71
CA GLU A 630 6.51 -18.31 3.10
C GLU A 630 6.63 -19.16 1.82
N ARG A 631 7.75 -19.87 1.66
CA ARG A 631 7.95 -20.88 0.61
C ARG A 631 8.99 -21.89 1.06
N ASN A 632 8.71 -23.19 0.88
CA ASN A 632 9.67 -24.30 1.10
C ASN A 632 10.32 -24.30 2.50
N GLY A 633 9.55 -23.99 3.55
CA GLY A 633 10.07 -23.90 4.91
C GLY A 633 11.04 -22.72 5.09
N ALA A 634 10.85 -21.62 4.37
CA ALA A 634 11.58 -20.38 4.58
C ALA A 634 10.61 -19.19 4.64
N VAL A 635 10.82 -18.31 5.62
CA VAL A 635 10.10 -17.05 5.77
C VAL A 635 10.98 -15.91 5.26
N VAL A 636 10.42 -15.06 4.42
CA VAL A 636 11.10 -13.89 3.85
C VAL A 636 10.28 -12.64 4.15
N ILE A 637 10.87 -11.71 4.90
CA ILE A 637 10.23 -10.45 5.32
C ILE A 637 10.84 -9.31 4.52
N VAL A 638 10.01 -8.47 3.90
CA VAL A 638 10.43 -7.31 3.10
C VAL A 638 9.61 -6.09 3.55
N PRO A 639 10.13 -5.23 4.44
CA PRO A 639 9.41 -4.06 4.96
C PRO A 639 9.02 -3.06 3.87
N TRP A 640 7.79 -2.54 3.93
CA TRP A 640 7.29 -1.59 2.94
C TRP A 640 7.89 -0.19 3.11
N THR A 641 8.08 0.25 4.36
CA THR A 641 8.66 1.57 4.70
C THR A 641 9.92 1.38 5.56
N PRO A 642 10.78 2.40 5.72
CA PRO A 642 11.90 2.38 6.67
C PRO A 642 11.49 2.66 8.13
N VAL A 643 10.20 2.81 8.44
CA VAL A 643 9.75 3.18 9.79
C VAL A 643 9.96 2.01 10.75
N ALA A 644 10.75 2.22 11.80
CA ALA A 644 11.05 1.26 12.88
C ALA A 644 11.72 -0.07 12.47
N VAL A 645 12.17 -0.20 11.22
CA VAL A 645 12.84 -1.40 10.69
C VAL A 645 14.32 -1.13 10.37
N LYS A 646 15.15 -2.18 10.38
CA LYS A 646 16.60 -2.08 10.09
C LYS A 646 17.01 -2.83 8.83
N HIS A 647 16.15 -3.69 8.28
CA HIS A 647 16.51 -4.58 7.20
C HIS A 647 15.64 -4.35 5.95
N ALA A 648 16.28 -4.28 4.78
CA ALA A 648 15.59 -4.23 3.49
C ALA A 648 14.95 -5.58 3.14
N VAL A 649 15.56 -6.68 3.62
CA VAL A 649 15.13 -8.07 3.47
C VAL A 649 15.64 -8.86 4.68
N VAL A 650 14.79 -9.70 5.26
CA VAL A 650 15.17 -10.76 6.23
C VAL A 650 14.78 -12.12 5.65
N TYR A 651 15.62 -13.13 5.81
CA TYR A 651 15.38 -14.53 5.44
C TYR A 651 15.66 -15.45 6.62
N VAL A 652 14.73 -16.34 6.92
CA VAL A 652 14.86 -17.38 7.94
C VAL A 652 14.39 -18.72 7.37
N GLN A 653 15.30 -19.67 7.20
CA GLN A 653 14.94 -21.07 7.01
C GLN A 653 14.31 -21.60 8.32
N THR A 654 13.04 -22.00 8.26
CA THR A 654 12.36 -22.70 9.36
C THR A 654 12.79 -24.16 9.37
N LYS A 655 12.91 -24.75 10.56
CA LYS A 655 13.40 -26.14 10.74
C LYS A 655 12.34 -27.22 10.42
N GLU A 656 11.14 -26.80 10.05
CA GLU A 656 10.02 -27.66 9.72
C GLU A 656 9.64 -27.43 8.24
N SER A 657 9.65 -28.52 7.47
CA SER A 657 9.24 -28.64 6.06
C SER A 657 8.90 -30.10 5.75
#